data_AF-A0A316YVJ0-F1
#
_entry.id   AF-A0A316YVJ0-F1
#
_cell.length_a   1.000
_cell.length_b   1.000
_cell.length_c   1.000
_cell.angle_alpha   90.00
_cell.angle_beta   90.00
_cell.angle_gamma   90.00
#
_symmetry.space_group_name_H-M   'P 1'
#
loop_
_entity.id
_entity.type
_entity.pdbx_description
1 polymer ?
#
loop_
_entity_poly.entity_id
_entity_poly.type
_entity_poly.pdbx_seq_one_letter_code
_entity_poly.pdbx_strand_id
1 'polypeptide(L)'
;MLATPISSLPLSARHKACCRRVDLVSCAQIVHAQPADLAKLQTLLSREEVEYIQQVAALEVAPAPAVVLDLLEDEDIDRLFENEGPDEPSRSLKHLDDRNSLTTGDARLDALLGGGMKRGCLNEVVGQSSSGKTQLLLQMALYTALGLASDPLKHFDASPAAETSIVFRALKGYGMKERGARSSIAILTPDGSGAGLMMTRRLCEMCDYAIRERWYGMRAHQAKQCETQLQQEPLGRPTFGAGRFHDPDDVEVVDELVVDLERLIAISKALLLKNVHFLSIKSYDEVDHAISYMLPALADRLASTTQSPLQLVILDDLPAMLLGAEPAGQMQRAVHRSQMICEISDKLRRLALYCAGPAGHESSAAAIVLGNHVVDSFERTKELAIPVLRSIWEKSQRHSSSGEGYALFDAAGDPPPLQADQQELFFSGVLSSAHPTLLGRARSRAVFRQGGGPTGKMSEDEIWNSVASGLKMAALGYQWANCISVRLMLHRTAKRIDWARIQDGSMKSLEDWEDEEGYEEDEKERQKMHNVRRAVLIKSPFVQSGALYEPSVDFVVLGRGIRSVRKQMYESVHAEETVEGEAGVEWEDEEQEEPDEAQASEYDEEEMYSVGEERSAGQGSGLEGDQLWSFVDGRHFDENALASMDLLLESPPTAPGGSSSLDTSIALDSSMALNQSDSTNRQSPPSTASKGGMQSEFRSLWRHKSFTGQAVVWDKMLINGGNEGLIEEEREES
;
A
#
# COMPACT_ATOMS: atom_id res chain seq x y z
N MET A 1 5.27 -25.64 -1.55
CA MET A 1 6.32 -26.21 -0.67
C MET A 1 6.37 -25.57 0.73
N LEU A 2 6.29 -24.24 0.91
CA LEU A 2 6.50 -23.64 2.25
C LEU A 2 5.50 -24.10 3.34
N ALA A 3 4.22 -24.29 3.01
CA ALA A 3 3.21 -24.75 3.98
C ALA A 3 3.07 -26.29 4.08
N THR A 4 4.05 -27.07 3.62
CA THR A 4 4.07 -28.53 3.79
C THR A 4 3.98 -28.87 5.30
N PRO A 5 2.95 -29.61 5.77
CA PRO A 5 2.74 -29.84 7.18
C PRO A 5 3.72 -30.88 7.73
N ILE A 6 4.17 -30.74 8.97
CA ILE A 6 5.15 -31.67 9.59
C ILE A 6 4.67 -33.14 9.62
N SER A 7 3.38 -33.39 9.45
CA SER A 7 2.81 -34.72 9.30
C SER A 7 3.31 -35.48 8.06
N SER A 8 3.65 -34.79 6.96
CA SER A 8 4.13 -35.43 5.71
C SER A 8 5.59 -35.85 5.77
N LEU A 9 6.45 -35.14 6.51
CA LEU A 9 7.89 -35.43 6.58
C LEU A 9 8.17 -36.88 7.00
N PRO A 10 9.28 -37.50 6.55
CA PRO A 10 9.72 -38.84 6.97
C PRO A 10 10.28 -38.90 8.41
N LEU A 11 9.82 -38.03 9.31
CA LEU A 11 10.21 -37.96 10.72
C LEU A 11 9.45 -38.97 11.60
N SER A 12 10.08 -39.37 12.71
CA SER A 12 9.43 -40.25 13.69
C SER A 12 8.22 -39.57 14.37
N ALA A 13 7.29 -40.38 14.88
CA ALA A 13 6.14 -39.86 15.63
C ALA A 13 6.56 -39.04 16.88
N ARG A 14 7.70 -39.39 17.51
CA ARG A 14 8.30 -38.64 18.62
C ARG A 14 8.75 -37.26 18.15
N HIS A 15 9.53 -37.17 17.07
CA HIS A 15 10.01 -35.91 16.50
C HIS A 15 8.83 -34.99 16.14
N LYS A 16 7.83 -35.53 15.42
CA LYS A 16 6.60 -34.81 15.05
C LYS A 16 5.77 -34.35 16.26
N ALA A 17 5.87 -35.02 17.41
CA ALA A 17 5.22 -34.59 18.65
C ALA A 17 6.04 -33.51 19.38
N CYS A 18 7.37 -33.62 19.41
CA CYS A 18 8.26 -32.62 20.02
C CYS A 18 8.18 -31.27 19.30
N CYS A 19 8.21 -31.23 17.97
CA CYS A 19 8.07 -29.99 17.20
C CYS A 19 6.71 -29.30 17.45
N ARG A 20 5.61 -30.09 17.49
CA ARG A 20 4.27 -29.56 17.83
C ARG A 20 4.13 -29.08 19.27
N ARG A 21 5.03 -29.47 20.19
CA ARG A 21 5.07 -28.93 21.57
C ARG A 21 5.81 -27.59 21.68
N VAL A 22 6.45 -27.13 20.60
CA VAL A 22 7.12 -25.83 20.49
C VAL A 22 6.57 -25.03 19.31
N ASP A 23 5.32 -25.31 18.92
CA ASP A 23 4.55 -24.65 17.85
C ASP A 23 5.18 -24.67 16.44
N LEU A 24 6.12 -25.59 16.19
CA LEU A 24 6.66 -25.89 14.87
C LEU A 24 5.78 -26.95 14.18
N VAL A 25 4.78 -26.48 13.42
CA VAL A 25 3.76 -27.31 12.75
C VAL A 25 3.97 -27.51 11.24
N SER A 26 4.76 -26.66 10.59
CA SER A 26 5.11 -26.75 9.16
C SER A 26 6.61 -26.87 8.91
N CYS A 27 6.99 -27.31 7.72
CA CYS A 27 8.40 -27.47 7.36
C CYS A 27 9.12 -26.11 7.25
N ALA A 28 8.49 -25.08 6.68
CA ALA A 28 9.08 -23.74 6.63
C ALA A 28 9.28 -23.14 8.04
N GLN A 29 8.39 -23.42 9.00
CA GLN A 29 8.59 -23.00 10.40
C GLN A 29 9.84 -23.65 11.01
N ILE A 30 10.11 -24.94 10.72
CA ILE A 30 11.32 -25.63 11.19
C ILE A 30 12.58 -25.04 10.55
N VAL A 31 12.55 -24.79 9.23
CA VAL A 31 13.69 -24.23 8.47
C VAL A 31 14.01 -22.80 8.91
N HIS A 32 12.98 -22.00 9.22
CA HIS A 32 13.13 -20.62 9.68
C HIS A 32 13.04 -20.47 11.22
N ALA A 33 13.09 -21.56 11.99
CA ALA A 33 12.98 -21.52 13.45
C ALA A 33 14.08 -20.63 14.06
N GLN A 34 13.71 -19.79 15.03
CA GLN A 34 14.69 -18.94 15.70
C GLN A 34 15.57 -19.78 16.65
N PRO A 35 16.79 -19.32 17.00
CA PRO A 35 17.66 -20.02 17.95
C PRO A 35 16.97 -20.34 19.28
N ALA A 36 16.05 -19.48 19.74
CA ALA A 36 15.24 -19.70 20.93
C ALA A 36 14.27 -20.90 20.79
N ASP A 37 13.64 -21.08 19.63
CA ASP A 37 12.70 -22.18 19.38
C ASP A 37 13.45 -23.51 19.18
N LEU A 38 14.61 -23.45 18.54
CA LEU A 38 15.55 -24.57 18.47
C LEU A 38 16.07 -24.95 19.85
N ALA A 39 16.35 -23.98 20.73
CA ALA A 39 16.73 -24.24 22.12
C ALA A 39 15.58 -24.89 22.92
N LYS A 40 14.33 -24.44 22.75
CA LYS A 40 13.15 -25.13 23.31
C LYS A 40 13.09 -26.59 22.84
N LEU A 41 13.30 -26.85 21.53
CA LEU A 41 13.29 -28.19 20.97
C LEU A 41 14.45 -29.07 21.49
N GLN A 42 15.64 -28.49 21.69
CA GLN A 42 16.80 -29.13 22.32
C GLN A 42 16.58 -29.50 23.80
N THR A 43 15.56 -28.97 24.48
CA THR A 43 15.16 -29.47 25.81
C THR A 43 14.41 -30.82 25.76
N LEU A 44 13.91 -31.21 24.58
CA LEU A 44 13.08 -32.41 24.38
C LEU A 44 13.78 -33.51 23.56
N LEU A 45 14.81 -33.15 22.80
CA LEU A 45 15.52 -33.95 21.82
C LEU A 45 17.02 -33.68 21.90
N SER A 46 17.86 -34.64 21.46
CA SER A 46 19.31 -34.36 21.36
C SER A 46 19.59 -33.28 20.30
N ARG A 47 20.77 -32.64 20.38
CA ARG A 47 21.22 -31.70 19.37
C ARG A 47 21.25 -32.33 17.97
N GLU A 48 21.73 -33.57 17.87
CA GLU A 48 21.78 -34.35 16.63
C GLU A 48 20.37 -34.64 16.08
N GLU A 49 19.39 -34.94 16.95
CA GLU A 49 17.99 -35.10 16.55
C GLU A 49 17.39 -33.78 16.01
N VAL A 50 17.74 -32.64 16.60
CA VAL A 50 17.29 -31.31 16.15
C VAL A 50 17.92 -30.94 14.80
N GLU A 51 19.22 -31.14 14.64
CA GLU A 51 19.94 -30.91 13.37
C GLU A 51 19.40 -31.83 12.26
N TYR A 52 19.09 -33.09 12.57
CA TYR A 52 18.42 -34.02 11.65
C TYR A 52 17.01 -33.56 11.24
N ILE A 53 16.19 -33.08 12.19
CA ILE A 53 14.85 -32.53 11.90
C ILE A 53 14.95 -31.32 10.98
N GLN A 54 15.90 -30.41 11.25
CA GLN A 54 16.13 -29.25 10.38
C GLN A 54 16.61 -29.68 8.99
N GLN A 55 17.51 -30.66 8.89
CA GLN A 55 17.98 -31.17 7.59
C GLN A 55 16.85 -31.82 6.78
N VAL A 56 16.01 -32.64 7.40
CA VAL A 56 14.86 -33.28 6.73
C VAL A 56 13.81 -32.25 6.30
N ALA A 57 13.49 -31.27 7.15
CA ALA A 57 12.57 -30.18 6.78
C ALA A 57 13.17 -29.28 5.68
N ALA A 58 14.48 -29.02 5.71
CA ALA A 58 15.18 -28.27 4.68
C ALA A 58 15.21 -29.01 3.35
N LEU A 59 15.39 -30.32 3.33
CA LEU A 59 15.35 -31.13 2.10
C LEU A 59 13.95 -31.21 1.48
N GLU A 60 12.88 -31.17 2.29
CA GLU A 60 11.49 -31.14 1.80
C GLU A 60 11.06 -29.74 1.29
N VAL A 61 11.58 -28.68 1.91
CA VAL A 61 11.24 -27.28 1.58
C VAL A 61 12.15 -26.71 0.51
N ALA A 62 13.39 -27.19 0.41
CA ALA A 62 14.30 -26.80 -0.65
C ALA A 62 13.60 -27.03 -1.99
N PRO A 63 13.51 -26.01 -2.86
CA PRO A 63 13.13 -26.27 -4.24
C PRO A 63 14.12 -27.29 -4.81
N ALA A 64 13.66 -28.09 -5.78
CA ALA A 64 14.59 -28.87 -6.58
C ALA A 64 15.70 -27.91 -7.07
N PRO A 65 16.99 -28.27 -6.94
CA PRO A 65 18.07 -27.34 -7.25
C PRO A 65 18.07 -27.03 -8.74
N ALA A 66 17.33 -26.00 -9.13
CA ALA A 66 17.26 -25.51 -10.48
C ALA A 66 18.58 -24.83 -10.81
N VAL A 67 19.16 -25.17 -11.95
CA VAL A 67 20.26 -24.39 -12.49
C VAL A 67 19.70 -23.00 -12.79
N VAL A 68 20.52 -21.95 -12.62
CA VAL A 68 20.10 -20.59 -12.99
C VAL A 68 19.75 -20.52 -14.48
N LEU A 69 20.35 -21.39 -15.31
CA LEU A 69 19.93 -21.64 -16.69
C LEU A 69 18.53 -22.24 -16.76
N ASP A 70 18.18 -23.33 -16.06
CA ASP A 70 16.81 -23.88 -16.06
C ASP A 70 15.73 -22.83 -15.69
N LEU A 71 16.03 -21.88 -14.78
CA LEU A 71 15.13 -20.77 -14.41
C LEU A 71 15.08 -19.62 -15.45
N LEU A 72 16.00 -19.63 -16.42
CA LEU A 72 16.12 -18.71 -17.55
C LEU A 72 15.84 -19.40 -18.91
N GLU A 73 15.65 -20.72 -18.91
CA GLU A 73 15.38 -21.62 -20.04
C GLU A 73 13.99 -22.28 -19.92
N ASP A 74 13.18 -21.85 -18.96
CA ASP A 74 11.78 -22.25 -18.76
C ASP A 74 11.05 -22.16 -20.12
N GLU A 75 10.43 -23.26 -20.62
CA GLU A 75 10.08 -23.47 -22.04
C GLU A 75 9.23 -22.35 -22.69
N ASP A 76 8.59 -21.51 -21.89
CA ASP A 76 7.97 -20.29 -22.37
C ASP A 76 8.98 -19.38 -23.09
N ILE A 77 10.23 -19.25 -22.61
CA ILE A 77 11.27 -18.40 -23.23
C ILE A 77 11.62 -18.85 -24.66
N ASP A 78 11.74 -20.15 -24.92
CA ASP A 78 11.95 -20.64 -26.30
C ASP A 78 10.70 -20.41 -27.18
N ARG A 79 9.48 -20.64 -26.67
CA ARG A 79 8.23 -20.32 -27.39
C ARG A 79 8.09 -18.83 -27.70
N LEU A 80 8.66 -17.99 -26.84
CA LEU A 80 8.68 -16.54 -26.98
C LEU A 80 9.74 -16.08 -28.01
N PHE A 81 10.80 -16.85 -28.27
CA PHE A 81 11.76 -16.58 -29.35
C PHE A 81 11.37 -17.22 -30.70
N GLU A 82 10.65 -18.34 -30.73
CA GLU A 82 10.22 -18.99 -31.98
C GLU A 82 9.10 -18.24 -32.73
N ASN A 83 8.42 -17.28 -32.10
CA ASN A 83 7.29 -16.53 -32.69
C ASN A 83 7.51 -15.01 -32.84
N GLU A 84 8.52 -14.40 -32.21
CA GLU A 84 8.87 -12.99 -32.49
C GLU A 84 9.67 -12.91 -33.80
N GLY A 85 8.98 -12.55 -34.89
CA GLY A 85 9.63 -12.18 -36.15
C GLY A 85 10.59 -10.99 -35.95
N PRO A 86 11.65 -10.84 -36.76
CA PRO A 86 12.82 -10.00 -36.46
C PRO A 86 12.57 -8.48 -36.32
N ASP A 87 11.33 -8.01 -36.50
CA ASP A 87 10.94 -6.61 -36.56
C ASP A 87 10.08 -6.12 -35.36
N GLU A 88 9.63 -6.99 -34.43
CA GLU A 88 8.97 -6.56 -33.18
C GLU A 88 9.82 -6.89 -31.94
N PRO A 89 10.39 -5.88 -31.24
CA PRO A 89 11.20 -6.14 -30.06
C PRO A 89 10.36 -6.40 -28.80
N SER A 90 10.47 -7.62 -28.27
CA SER A 90 10.44 -7.90 -26.83
C SER A 90 9.13 -7.54 -26.10
N ARG A 91 7.98 -8.02 -26.61
CA ARG A 91 6.72 -8.00 -25.83
C ARG A 91 6.69 -9.10 -24.77
N SER A 92 7.41 -10.19 -25.06
CA SER A 92 7.39 -11.48 -24.40
C SER A 92 7.68 -11.47 -22.87
N LEU A 93 8.85 -10.97 -22.43
CA LEU A 93 9.33 -11.05 -21.04
C LEU A 93 8.48 -10.25 -20.03
N LYS A 94 7.52 -9.45 -20.49
CA LYS A 94 6.65 -8.63 -19.63
C LYS A 94 5.59 -9.47 -18.91
N HIS A 95 5.16 -10.60 -19.48
CA HIS A 95 4.00 -11.34 -18.98
C HIS A 95 4.26 -12.22 -17.74
N LEU A 96 5.51 -12.64 -17.49
CA LEU A 96 5.87 -13.40 -16.29
C LEU A 96 5.85 -12.51 -15.03
N ASP A 97 6.24 -11.24 -15.18
CA ASP A 97 6.46 -10.33 -14.05
C ASP A 97 5.15 -9.69 -13.52
N ASP A 98 4.11 -9.59 -14.36
CA ASP A 98 2.77 -9.07 -14.04
C ASP A 98 1.97 -9.94 -13.05
N ARG A 99 2.31 -11.22 -12.89
CA ARG A 99 1.60 -12.13 -11.96
C ARG A 99 2.03 -11.93 -10.51
N ASN A 100 3.26 -11.46 -10.31
CA ASN A 100 3.87 -11.30 -8.99
C ASN A 100 3.90 -9.84 -8.51
N SER A 101 3.15 -8.93 -9.16
CA SER A 101 2.98 -7.55 -8.73
C SER A 101 1.56 -7.25 -8.24
N LEU A 102 1.42 -6.11 -7.54
CA LEU A 102 0.17 -5.42 -7.27
C LEU A 102 0.23 -4.04 -7.91
N THR A 103 -0.81 -3.70 -8.67
CA THR A 103 -0.95 -2.38 -9.27
C THR A 103 -1.09 -1.29 -8.19
N THR A 104 -0.45 -0.16 -8.46
CA THR A 104 -0.62 1.12 -7.75
C THR A 104 -1.92 1.83 -8.13
N GLY A 105 -2.64 1.34 -9.13
CA GLY A 105 -3.78 2.00 -9.76
C GLY A 105 -3.42 3.09 -10.77
N ASP A 106 -2.13 3.30 -11.05
CA ASP A 106 -1.64 4.19 -12.10
C ASP A 106 -0.62 3.48 -12.99
N ALA A 107 -0.89 3.43 -14.30
CA ALA A 107 -0.08 2.64 -15.24
C ALA A 107 1.37 3.13 -15.39
N ARG A 108 1.69 4.40 -15.08
CA ARG A 108 3.07 4.92 -15.16
C ARG A 108 3.84 4.67 -13.87
N LEU A 109 3.19 4.72 -12.71
CA LEU A 109 3.77 4.24 -11.46
C LEU A 109 4.00 2.72 -11.50
N ASP A 110 3.09 1.96 -12.10
CA ASP A 110 3.29 0.52 -12.34
C ASP A 110 4.48 0.28 -13.28
N ALA A 111 4.56 1.00 -14.41
CA ALA A 111 5.69 0.88 -15.34
C ALA A 111 7.03 1.25 -14.68
N LEU A 112 7.06 2.31 -13.88
CA LEU A 112 8.22 2.69 -13.05
C LEU A 112 8.66 1.53 -12.15
N LEU A 113 7.72 0.88 -11.46
CA LEU A 113 7.96 -0.24 -10.54
C LEU A 113 8.23 -1.59 -11.23
N GLY A 114 8.09 -1.69 -12.56
CA GLY A 114 8.15 -2.97 -13.29
C GLY A 114 6.89 -3.81 -13.09
N GLY A 115 5.72 -3.24 -13.41
CA GLY A 115 4.41 -3.89 -13.28
C GLY A 115 3.70 -3.67 -11.93
N GLY A 116 4.29 -2.89 -11.01
CA GLY A 116 3.72 -2.58 -9.69
C GLY A 116 4.53 -3.14 -8.50
N MET A 117 3.99 -3.05 -7.29
CA MET A 117 4.68 -3.49 -6.05
C MET A 117 4.79 -5.00 -5.97
N LYS A 118 5.98 -5.54 -5.68
CA LYS A 118 6.23 -6.99 -5.75
C LYS A 118 5.69 -7.75 -4.53
N ARG A 119 5.05 -8.89 -4.81
CA ARG A 119 4.59 -9.90 -3.84
C ARG A 119 5.78 -10.70 -3.28
N GLY A 120 5.62 -11.29 -2.10
CA GLY A 120 6.69 -12.03 -1.40
C GLY A 120 7.84 -11.15 -0.89
N CYS A 121 7.73 -9.83 -1.06
CA CYS A 121 8.78 -8.84 -0.84
C CYS A 121 8.33 -7.73 0.12
N LEU A 122 9.32 -7.07 0.71
CA LEU A 122 9.15 -5.83 1.46
C LEU A 122 9.29 -4.63 0.51
N ASN A 123 8.23 -3.83 0.39
CA ASN A 123 8.19 -2.60 -0.38
C ASN A 123 8.02 -1.40 0.58
N GLU A 124 8.58 -0.25 0.23
CA GLU A 124 8.50 0.96 1.06
C GLU A 124 8.04 2.17 0.23
N VAL A 125 7.09 2.92 0.76
CA VAL A 125 6.66 4.22 0.25
C VAL A 125 7.10 5.28 1.26
N VAL A 126 8.12 6.05 0.89
CA VAL A 126 8.77 7.01 1.79
C VAL A 126 8.59 8.44 1.32
N GLY A 127 8.43 9.41 2.21
CA GLY A 127 8.25 10.81 1.81
C GLY A 127 7.81 11.75 2.92
N GLN A 128 7.83 13.06 2.59
CA GLN A 128 7.40 14.13 3.50
C GLN A 128 5.92 14.02 3.89
N SER A 129 5.50 14.76 4.92
CA SER A 129 4.07 14.97 5.17
C SER A 129 3.42 15.62 3.94
N SER A 130 2.17 15.22 3.67
CA SER A 130 1.41 15.63 2.47
C SER A 130 2.07 15.34 1.12
N SER A 131 3.06 14.43 1.03
CA SER A 131 3.58 13.95 -0.26
C SER A 131 2.64 12.97 -0.97
N GLY A 132 1.66 12.39 -0.26
CA GLY A 132 0.67 11.47 -0.82
C GLY A 132 0.84 10.01 -0.44
N LYS A 133 1.75 9.66 0.48
CA LYS A 133 1.99 8.29 0.97
C LYS A 133 0.70 7.51 1.23
N THR A 134 -0.09 7.96 2.22
CA THR A 134 -1.35 7.32 2.61
C THR A 134 -2.34 7.25 1.45
N GLN A 135 -2.38 8.24 0.55
CA GLN A 135 -3.26 8.21 -0.63
C GLN A 135 -2.83 7.13 -1.65
N LEU A 136 -1.52 6.88 -1.82
CA LEU A 136 -1.01 5.76 -2.61
C LEU A 136 -1.35 4.41 -1.95
N LEU A 137 -1.16 4.30 -0.63
CA LEU A 137 -1.45 3.09 0.13
C LEU A 137 -2.95 2.73 0.08
N LEU A 138 -3.84 3.72 0.23
CA LEU A 138 -5.28 3.52 0.09
C LEU A 138 -5.69 3.22 -1.36
N GLN A 139 -5.04 3.81 -2.37
CA GLN A 139 -5.28 3.44 -3.77
C GLN A 139 -4.90 1.97 -4.04
N MET A 140 -3.74 1.54 -3.55
CA MET A 140 -3.31 0.14 -3.62
C MET A 140 -4.28 -0.80 -2.92
N ALA A 141 -4.77 -0.44 -1.73
CA ALA A 141 -5.77 -1.22 -1.01
C ALA A 141 -7.07 -1.35 -1.82
N LEU A 142 -7.61 -0.24 -2.33
CA LEU A 142 -8.81 -0.23 -3.17
C LEU A 142 -8.65 -1.13 -4.40
N TYR A 143 -7.58 -0.95 -5.18
CA TYR A 143 -7.35 -1.71 -6.41
C TYR A 143 -7.12 -3.20 -6.12
N THR A 144 -6.43 -3.53 -5.03
CA THR A 144 -6.23 -4.92 -4.60
C THR A 144 -7.54 -5.56 -4.12
N ALA A 145 -8.34 -4.84 -3.31
CA ALA A 145 -9.58 -5.34 -2.71
C ALA A 145 -10.60 -5.76 -3.75
N LEU A 146 -10.69 -4.94 -4.80
CA LEU A 146 -11.60 -5.05 -5.92
C LEU A 146 -11.01 -5.78 -7.13
N GLY A 147 -9.71 -6.12 -7.11
CA GLY A 147 -9.05 -6.78 -8.23
C GLY A 147 -9.01 -5.95 -9.53
N LEU A 148 -8.97 -4.62 -9.41
CA LEU A 148 -8.97 -3.67 -10.53
C LEU A 148 -7.59 -3.63 -11.21
N ALA A 149 -7.55 -3.53 -12.54
CA ALA A 149 -6.33 -3.22 -13.29
C ALA A 149 -6.06 -1.70 -13.39
N SER A 150 -4.79 -1.26 -13.48
CA SER A 150 -4.44 0.18 -13.64
C SER A 150 -4.94 0.78 -14.95
N ASP A 151 -5.02 -0.01 -16.02
CA ASP A 151 -5.57 0.40 -17.30
C ASP A 151 -6.89 -0.35 -17.55
N PRO A 152 -8.07 0.31 -17.49
CA PRO A 152 -9.34 -0.35 -17.69
C PRO A 152 -9.57 -0.81 -19.14
N LEU A 153 -8.94 -0.17 -20.12
CA LEU A 153 -9.20 -0.43 -21.54
C LEU A 153 -8.40 -1.64 -22.07
N LYS A 154 -7.17 -1.83 -21.58
CA LYS A 154 -6.29 -2.94 -22.03
C LYS A 154 -6.76 -4.34 -21.67
N HIS A 155 -7.63 -4.48 -20.68
CA HIS A 155 -8.10 -5.78 -20.18
C HIS A 155 -9.55 -6.10 -20.57
N PHE A 156 -10.10 -5.39 -21.55
CA PHE A 156 -11.44 -5.64 -22.07
C PHE A 156 -11.47 -6.83 -23.05
N ASP A 157 -11.12 -8.02 -22.54
CA ASP A 157 -11.34 -9.28 -23.26
C ASP A 157 -12.84 -9.60 -23.23
N ALA A 158 -13.53 -9.25 -24.31
CA ALA A 158 -14.98 -9.39 -24.50
C ALA A 158 -15.49 -10.85 -24.53
N SER A 159 -14.69 -11.84 -24.16
CA SER A 159 -15.09 -13.25 -24.11
C SER A 159 -16.07 -13.50 -22.95
N PRO A 160 -17.33 -13.88 -23.24
CA PRO A 160 -18.35 -14.06 -22.22
C PRO A 160 -18.23 -15.47 -21.62
N ALA A 161 -17.48 -15.58 -20.53
CA ALA A 161 -17.53 -16.78 -19.69
C ALA A 161 -18.96 -17.02 -19.17
N ALA A 162 -19.41 -18.28 -19.20
CA ALA A 162 -20.83 -18.62 -19.14
C ALA A 162 -21.46 -18.69 -17.73
N GLU A 163 -20.67 -18.60 -16.65
CA GLU A 163 -21.10 -19.05 -15.31
C GLU A 163 -21.02 -18.00 -14.18
N THR A 164 -20.66 -16.75 -14.46
CA THR A 164 -20.65 -15.69 -13.44
C THR A 164 -21.97 -14.93 -13.37
N SER A 165 -22.41 -14.64 -12.13
CA SER A 165 -23.56 -13.77 -11.83
C SER A 165 -23.49 -12.45 -12.61
N ILE A 166 -24.65 -11.92 -13.04
CA ILE A 166 -24.77 -10.68 -13.84
C ILE A 166 -23.93 -9.53 -13.26
N VAL A 167 -23.95 -9.36 -11.94
CA VAL A 167 -23.15 -8.34 -11.23
C VAL A 167 -21.65 -8.57 -11.44
N PHE A 168 -21.17 -9.82 -11.40
CA PHE A 168 -19.78 -10.17 -11.66
C PHE A 168 -19.40 -10.05 -13.13
N ARG A 169 -20.33 -10.31 -14.07
CA ARG A 169 -20.12 -10.06 -15.50
C ARG A 169 -19.98 -8.57 -15.79
N ALA A 170 -20.84 -7.74 -15.21
CA ALA A 170 -20.74 -6.28 -15.27
C ALA A 170 -19.39 -5.82 -14.70
N LEU A 171 -19.06 -6.21 -13.46
CA LEU A 171 -17.78 -5.89 -12.80
C LEU A 171 -16.53 -6.36 -13.57
N LYS A 172 -16.56 -7.54 -14.22
CA LYS A 172 -15.49 -7.99 -15.13
C LYS A 172 -15.31 -6.99 -16.28
N GLY A 173 -16.40 -6.53 -16.89
CA GLY A 173 -16.38 -5.51 -17.93
C GLY A 173 -15.67 -4.23 -17.47
N TYR A 174 -15.87 -3.79 -16.22
CA TYR A 174 -15.18 -2.62 -15.65
C TYR A 174 -13.69 -2.89 -15.28
N GLY A 175 -13.11 -4.02 -15.70
CA GLY A 175 -11.69 -4.33 -15.53
C GLY A 175 -11.35 -4.98 -14.18
N MET A 176 -12.30 -5.67 -13.53
CA MET A 176 -12.00 -6.62 -12.45
C MET A 176 -11.48 -7.96 -13.03
N LYS A 177 -10.38 -8.49 -12.47
CA LYS A 177 -9.78 -9.76 -12.91
C LYS A 177 -10.62 -10.98 -12.49
N GLU A 178 -11.07 -11.81 -13.44
CA GLU A 178 -11.95 -12.99 -13.20
C GLU A 178 -11.48 -13.93 -12.07
N ARG A 179 -10.18 -14.25 -12.03
CA ARG A 179 -9.60 -15.16 -11.02
C ARG A 179 -8.97 -14.44 -9.82
N GLY A 180 -9.04 -13.11 -9.77
CA GLY A 180 -8.48 -12.28 -8.68
C GLY A 180 -9.52 -11.46 -7.92
N ALA A 181 -10.81 -11.67 -8.18
CA ALA A 181 -11.90 -10.74 -7.88
C ALA A 181 -12.19 -10.48 -6.38
N ARG A 182 -11.49 -11.14 -5.46
CA ARG A 182 -11.48 -10.79 -4.03
C ARG A 182 -10.09 -11.07 -3.48
N SER A 183 -9.42 -10.02 -3.02
CA SER A 183 -8.15 -10.13 -2.29
C SER A 183 -8.29 -9.37 -0.98
N SER A 184 -7.96 -10.01 0.13
CA SER A 184 -8.05 -9.34 1.42
C SER A 184 -6.81 -8.50 1.66
N ILE A 185 -7.01 -7.38 2.36
CA ILE A 185 -5.95 -6.47 2.78
C ILE A 185 -5.99 -6.32 4.29
N ALA A 186 -4.83 -6.26 4.92
CA ALA A 186 -4.69 -5.78 6.29
C ALA A 186 -4.04 -4.40 6.29
N ILE A 187 -4.65 -3.42 6.98
CA ILE A 187 -4.10 -2.07 7.16
C ILE A 187 -3.82 -1.85 8.64
N LEU A 188 -2.54 -1.67 8.96
CA LEU A 188 -2.02 -1.40 10.30
C LEU A 188 -1.70 0.09 10.39
N THR A 189 -2.26 0.80 11.38
CA THR A 189 -2.12 2.25 11.56
C THR A 189 -1.86 2.64 13.02
N PRO A 190 -0.99 3.62 13.31
CA PRO A 190 -0.68 4.02 14.68
C PRO A 190 -1.75 4.92 15.31
N ASP A 191 -2.48 5.66 14.48
CA ASP A 191 -3.28 6.83 14.88
C ASP A 191 -4.69 6.46 15.43
N GLY A 192 -4.79 5.35 16.14
CA GLY A 192 -6.03 4.91 16.79
C GLY A 192 -7.12 4.40 15.83
N SER A 193 -8.32 4.20 16.37
CA SER A 193 -9.51 3.86 15.58
C SER A 193 -10.03 5.04 14.72
N GLY A 194 -9.78 6.28 15.14
CA GLY A 194 -10.17 7.49 14.40
C GLY A 194 -9.52 7.57 13.03
N ALA A 195 -8.22 7.30 12.93
CA ALA A 195 -7.55 7.24 11.63
C ALA A 195 -8.03 6.07 10.77
N GLY A 196 -8.31 4.90 11.36
CA GLY A 196 -8.93 3.79 10.65
C GLY A 196 -10.29 4.16 10.02
N LEU A 197 -11.13 4.91 10.76
CA LEU A 197 -12.40 5.43 10.23
C LEU A 197 -12.19 6.43 9.09
N MET A 198 -11.23 7.35 9.22
CA MET A 198 -10.90 8.32 8.16
C MET A 198 -10.33 7.63 6.91
N MET A 199 -9.47 6.63 7.06
CA MET A 199 -9.00 5.77 5.97
C MET A 199 -10.15 5.01 5.31
N THR A 200 -11.10 4.48 6.09
CA THR A 200 -12.28 3.75 5.59
C THR A 200 -13.18 4.67 4.77
N ARG A 201 -13.53 5.85 5.30
CA ARG A 201 -14.29 6.87 4.57
C ARG A 201 -13.59 7.23 3.26
N ARG A 202 -12.27 7.47 3.33
CA ARG A 202 -11.48 7.84 2.16
C ARG A 202 -11.41 6.74 1.10
N LEU A 203 -11.37 5.47 1.52
CA LEU A 203 -11.46 4.32 0.61
C LEU A 203 -12.82 4.27 -0.11
N CYS A 204 -13.92 4.54 0.59
CA CYS A 204 -15.25 4.63 -0.01
C CYS A 204 -15.36 5.76 -1.04
N GLU A 205 -14.86 6.96 -0.73
CA GLU A 205 -14.78 8.08 -1.69
C GLU A 205 -13.98 7.69 -2.94
N MET A 206 -12.79 7.10 -2.76
CA MET A 206 -11.95 6.68 -3.88
C MET A 206 -12.58 5.53 -4.69
N CYS A 207 -13.40 4.67 -4.05
CA CYS A 207 -14.18 3.64 -4.72
C CYS A 207 -15.23 4.24 -5.66
N ASP A 208 -15.95 5.27 -5.22
CA ASP A 208 -16.98 5.94 -6.02
C ASP A 208 -16.37 6.48 -7.32
N TYR A 209 -15.31 7.28 -7.20
CA TYR A 209 -14.61 7.80 -8.37
C TYR A 209 -14.04 6.69 -9.27
N ALA A 210 -13.45 5.64 -8.70
CA ALA A 210 -12.85 4.56 -9.50
C ALA A 210 -13.90 3.76 -10.29
N ILE A 211 -15.09 3.54 -9.73
CA ILE A 211 -16.21 2.86 -10.41
C ILE A 211 -16.84 3.78 -11.46
N ARG A 212 -17.07 5.06 -11.16
CA ARG A 212 -17.58 6.05 -12.13
C ARG A 212 -16.64 6.23 -13.32
N GLU A 213 -15.34 6.41 -13.09
CA GLU A 213 -14.31 6.55 -14.14
C GLU A 213 -14.33 5.35 -15.11
N ARG A 214 -14.56 4.14 -14.60
CA ARG A 214 -14.69 2.90 -15.40
C ARG A 214 -16.02 2.80 -16.13
N TRP A 215 -17.11 3.20 -15.47
CA TRP A 215 -18.46 3.20 -16.05
C TRP A 215 -18.54 4.09 -17.29
N TYR A 216 -18.19 5.37 -17.14
CA TYR A 216 -18.21 6.32 -18.26
C TYR A 216 -17.14 5.98 -19.31
N GLY A 217 -15.95 5.53 -18.90
CA GLY A 217 -14.90 5.09 -19.81
C GLY A 217 -15.33 3.92 -20.71
N MET A 218 -16.10 2.97 -20.17
CA MET A 218 -16.69 1.87 -20.95
C MET A 218 -17.76 2.37 -21.92
N ARG A 219 -18.72 3.19 -21.47
CA ARG A 219 -19.77 3.73 -22.35
C ARG A 219 -19.18 4.54 -23.51
N ALA A 220 -18.19 5.38 -23.23
CA ALA A 220 -17.47 6.13 -24.27
C ALA A 220 -16.70 5.21 -25.26
N HIS A 221 -16.17 4.08 -24.80
CA HIS A 221 -15.53 3.08 -25.68
C HIS A 221 -16.55 2.34 -26.54
N GLN A 222 -17.69 1.92 -25.97
CA GLN A 222 -18.79 1.29 -26.70
C GLN A 222 -19.36 2.21 -27.78
N ALA A 223 -19.61 3.49 -27.47
CA ALA A 223 -20.07 4.48 -28.43
C ALA A 223 -19.10 4.60 -29.63
N LYS A 224 -17.79 4.69 -29.38
CA LYS A 224 -16.75 4.74 -30.42
C LYS A 224 -16.67 3.45 -31.25
N GLN A 225 -16.91 2.28 -30.64
CA GLN A 225 -16.98 1.02 -31.37
C GLN A 225 -18.20 0.96 -32.30
N CYS A 226 -19.38 1.39 -31.84
CA CYS A 226 -20.58 1.49 -32.68
C CYS A 226 -20.37 2.47 -33.85
N GLU A 227 -19.80 3.65 -33.59
CA GLU A 227 -19.47 4.63 -34.64
C GLU A 227 -18.48 4.05 -35.67
N THR A 228 -17.44 3.35 -35.20
CA THR A 228 -16.44 2.70 -36.07
C THR A 228 -17.07 1.60 -36.92
N GLN A 229 -18.01 0.82 -36.38
CA GLN A 229 -18.75 -0.20 -37.15
C GLN A 229 -19.63 0.43 -38.23
N LEU A 230 -20.37 1.49 -37.91
CA LEU A 230 -21.19 2.24 -38.87
C LEU A 230 -20.36 2.89 -39.99
N GLN A 231 -19.12 3.29 -39.71
CA GLN A 231 -18.19 3.81 -40.73
C GLN A 231 -17.51 2.71 -41.57
N GLN A 232 -17.41 1.47 -41.04
CA GLN A 232 -16.76 0.34 -41.72
C GLN A 232 -17.71 -0.48 -42.60
N GLU A 233 -19.03 -0.37 -42.44
CA GLU A 233 -19.96 -0.89 -43.46
C GLU A 233 -19.77 -0.10 -44.78
N PRO A 234 -19.23 -0.71 -45.84
CA PRO A 234 -18.95 0.03 -47.07
C PRO A 234 -20.28 0.45 -47.72
N LEU A 235 -20.27 1.61 -48.38
CA LEU A 235 -21.34 2.14 -49.26
C LEU A 235 -21.63 1.27 -50.52
N GLY A 236 -21.32 -0.02 -50.47
CA GLY A 236 -21.83 -1.03 -51.39
C GLY A 236 -23.35 -1.08 -51.28
N ARG A 237 -24.02 -0.61 -52.34
CA ARG A 237 -25.49 -0.55 -52.46
C ARG A 237 -26.19 -1.73 -51.77
N PRO A 238 -27.25 -1.50 -50.97
CA PRO A 238 -28.11 -2.59 -50.53
C PRO A 238 -28.68 -3.28 -51.77
N THR A 239 -28.17 -4.47 -52.07
CA THR A 239 -28.89 -5.39 -52.94
C THR A 239 -30.05 -5.89 -52.10
N PHE A 240 -31.24 -5.36 -52.37
CA PHE A 240 -32.51 -5.72 -51.71
C PHE A 240 -32.88 -7.19 -52.02
N GLY A 241 -32.13 -8.12 -51.44
CA GLY A 241 -32.58 -9.48 -51.19
C GLY A 241 -33.58 -9.42 -50.04
N ALA A 242 -34.86 -9.57 -50.33
CA ALA A 242 -35.95 -9.52 -49.35
C ALA A 242 -35.96 -10.78 -48.44
N GLY A 243 -34.90 -10.96 -47.68
CA GLY A 243 -34.65 -12.13 -46.83
C GLY A 243 -34.46 -11.73 -45.37
N ARG A 244 -35.57 -11.59 -44.66
CA ARG A 244 -35.66 -11.49 -43.19
C ARG A 244 -34.69 -10.50 -42.54
N PHE A 245 -35.14 -9.25 -42.43
CA PHE A 245 -34.80 -8.48 -41.23
C PHE A 245 -35.20 -9.31 -40.01
N HIS A 246 -34.31 -9.43 -39.03
CA HIS A 246 -34.69 -9.89 -37.69
C HIS A 246 -35.72 -8.91 -37.11
N ASP A 247 -36.64 -9.42 -36.29
CA ASP A 247 -37.65 -8.57 -35.67
C ASP A 247 -36.96 -7.49 -34.82
N PRO A 248 -37.45 -6.23 -34.83
CA PRO A 248 -36.93 -5.19 -33.94
C PRO A 248 -37.09 -5.58 -32.45
N ASP A 249 -37.96 -6.53 -32.14
CA ASP A 249 -38.15 -7.10 -30.80
C ASP A 249 -36.93 -7.93 -30.31
N ASP A 250 -36.04 -8.41 -31.20
CA ASP A 250 -34.79 -9.10 -30.80
C ASP A 250 -33.76 -8.15 -30.13
N VAL A 251 -34.01 -6.82 -30.13
CA VAL A 251 -33.11 -5.80 -29.54
C VAL A 251 -33.34 -5.61 -28.03
N GLU A 252 -34.48 -6.02 -27.47
CA GLU A 252 -34.81 -5.84 -26.04
C GLU A 252 -33.83 -6.54 -25.08
N VAL A 253 -33.05 -7.52 -25.56
CA VAL A 253 -32.10 -8.30 -24.76
C VAL A 253 -30.87 -7.47 -24.31
N VAL A 254 -30.64 -6.28 -24.88
CA VAL A 254 -29.47 -5.44 -24.54
C VAL A 254 -29.73 -4.52 -23.33
N ASP A 255 -30.98 -4.08 -23.10
CA ASP A 255 -31.32 -3.19 -21.98
C ASP A 255 -31.37 -3.91 -20.62
N GLU A 256 -31.61 -5.23 -20.59
CA GLU A 256 -31.76 -6.00 -19.35
C GLU A 256 -30.45 -6.11 -18.52
N LEU A 257 -29.30 -5.67 -19.06
CA LEU A 257 -28.01 -5.64 -18.37
C LEU A 257 -27.54 -4.25 -17.92
N VAL A 258 -28.38 -3.20 -18.00
CA VAL A 258 -28.08 -1.89 -17.44
C VAL A 258 -28.20 -1.94 -15.90
N VAL A 259 -27.16 -2.46 -15.26
CA VAL A 259 -26.98 -2.34 -13.81
C VAL A 259 -26.79 -0.87 -13.48
N ASP A 260 -27.75 -0.26 -12.80
CA ASP A 260 -27.65 1.11 -12.29
C ASP A 260 -26.28 1.39 -11.63
N LEU A 261 -25.70 2.56 -11.95
CA LEU A 261 -24.39 3.01 -11.50
C LEU A 261 -24.34 3.12 -9.96
N GLU A 262 -25.41 3.61 -9.33
CA GLU A 262 -25.45 3.71 -7.86
C GLU A 262 -25.50 2.32 -7.21
N ARG A 263 -26.26 1.38 -7.79
CA ARG A 263 -26.24 -0.02 -7.38
C ARG A 263 -24.85 -0.66 -7.55
N LEU A 264 -24.14 -0.38 -8.64
CA LEU A 264 -22.77 -0.88 -8.88
C LEU A 264 -21.77 -0.32 -7.85
N ILE A 265 -21.89 0.97 -7.54
CA ILE A 265 -21.11 1.66 -6.51
C ILE A 265 -21.37 1.05 -5.13
N ALA A 266 -22.64 0.87 -4.74
CA ALA A 266 -23.03 0.29 -3.46
C ALA A 266 -22.47 -1.14 -3.28
N ILE A 267 -22.58 -1.98 -4.31
CA ILE A 267 -21.99 -3.33 -4.32
C ILE A 267 -20.46 -3.27 -4.19
N SER A 268 -19.81 -2.35 -4.91
CA SER A 268 -18.35 -2.21 -4.87
C SER A 268 -17.84 -1.76 -3.50
N LYS A 269 -18.52 -0.79 -2.87
CA LYS A 269 -18.29 -0.40 -1.46
C LYS A 269 -18.46 -1.57 -0.49
N ALA A 270 -19.54 -2.35 -0.62
CA ALA A 270 -19.78 -3.51 0.23
C ALA A 270 -18.70 -4.59 0.07
N LEU A 271 -18.22 -4.84 -1.16
CA LEU A 271 -17.10 -5.76 -1.43
C LEU A 271 -15.77 -5.23 -0.88
N LEU A 272 -15.50 -3.93 -1.01
CA LEU A 272 -14.32 -3.26 -0.47
C LEU A 272 -14.26 -3.39 1.05
N LEU A 273 -15.34 -3.00 1.74
CA LEU A 273 -15.44 -3.06 3.20
C LEU A 273 -15.37 -4.49 3.75
N LYS A 274 -15.86 -5.48 2.98
CA LYS A 274 -15.70 -6.91 3.33
C LYS A 274 -14.25 -7.40 3.23
N ASN A 275 -13.47 -6.85 2.31
CA ASN A 275 -12.13 -7.35 2.00
C ASN A 275 -11.01 -6.60 2.75
N VAL A 276 -11.26 -5.39 3.27
CA VAL A 276 -10.28 -4.57 4.00
C VAL A 276 -10.43 -4.74 5.51
N HIS A 277 -9.36 -5.22 6.16
CA HIS A 277 -9.27 -5.44 7.60
C HIS A 277 -8.38 -4.37 8.23
N PHE A 278 -8.90 -3.61 9.20
CA PHE A 278 -8.13 -2.60 9.92
C PHE A 278 -7.63 -3.10 11.28
N LEU A 279 -6.42 -2.69 11.66
CA LEU A 279 -5.86 -2.89 12.99
C LEU A 279 -5.14 -1.62 13.44
N SER A 280 -5.54 -1.07 14.59
CA SER A 280 -4.83 0.04 15.21
C SER A 280 -3.74 -0.50 16.14
N ILE A 281 -2.54 0.07 16.07
CA ILE A 281 -1.34 -0.45 16.73
C ILE A 281 -0.52 0.69 17.34
N LYS A 282 -0.49 0.80 18.67
CA LYS A 282 0.09 1.96 19.38
C LYS A 282 1.54 1.77 19.80
N SER A 283 2.05 0.54 19.76
CA SER A 283 3.35 0.19 20.32
C SER A 283 4.06 -0.86 19.47
N TYR A 284 5.40 -0.94 19.59
CA TYR A 284 6.20 -1.99 18.97
C TYR A 284 5.72 -3.41 19.35
N ASP A 285 5.36 -3.63 20.61
CA ASP A 285 4.91 -4.95 21.08
C ASP A 285 3.58 -5.36 20.42
N GLU A 286 2.68 -4.40 20.16
CA GLU A 286 1.46 -4.62 19.38
C GLU A 286 1.78 -4.88 17.89
N VAL A 287 2.77 -4.20 17.28
CA VAL A 287 3.26 -4.52 15.92
C VAL A 287 3.76 -5.95 15.86
N ASP A 288 4.60 -6.34 16.82
CA ASP A 288 5.22 -7.64 16.87
C ASP A 288 4.19 -8.76 17.06
N HIS A 289 3.24 -8.56 17.97
CA HIS A 289 2.12 -9.45 18.18
C HIS A 289 1.21 -9.56 16.94
N ALA A 290 0.94 -8.44 16.27
CA ALA A 290 0.13 -8.42 15.05
C ALA A 290 0.77 -9.24 13.93
N ILE A 291 2.07 -9.03 13.67
CA ILE A 291 2.82 -9.75 12.62
C ILE A 291 3.02 -11.22 12.99
N SER A 292 3.31 -11.53 14.26
CA SER A 292 3.64 -12.89 14.71
C SER A 292 2.43 -13.80 14.85
N TYR A 293 1.25 -13.25 15.20
CA TYR A 293 0.06 -14.06 15.53
C TYR A 293 -1.21 -13.62 14.79
N MET A 294 -1.54 -12.33 14.79
CA MET A 294 -2.84 -11.88 14.27
C MET A 294 -2.96 -11.99 12.75
N LEU A 295 -1.91 -11.60 12.01
CA LEU A 295 -1.89 -11.65 10.54
C LEU A 295 -1.79 -13.08 9.99
N PRO A 296 -0.95 -13.99 10.54
CA PRO A 296 -1.01 -15.41 10.20
C PRO A 296 -2.40 -16.02 10.47
N ALA A 297 -2.99 -15.77 11.64
CA ALA A 297 -4.33 -16.29 11.97
C ALA A 297 -5.46 -15.64 11.14
N LEU A 298 -5.26 -14.44 10.60
CA LEU A 298 -6.16 -13.85 9.60
C LEU A 298 -6.00 -14.55 8.25
N ALA A 299 -4.76 -14.76 7.78
CA ALA A 299 -4.47 -15.46 6.53
C ALA A 299 -5.04 -16.90 6.54
N ASP A 300 -4.87 -17.65 7.63
CA ASP A 300 -5.42 -19.00 7.79
C ASP A 300 -6.96 -19.03 7.75
N ARG A 301 -7.61 -18.09 8.45
CA ARG A 301 -9.08 -17.96 8.43
C ARG A 301 -9.60 -17.62 7.03
N LEU A 302 -8.93 -16.71 6.33
CA LEU A 302 -9.28 -16.34 4.96
C LEU A 302 -9.10 -17.51 3.99
N ALA A 303 -7.98 -18.24 4.08
CA ALA A 303 -7.70 -19.42 3.26
C ALA A 303 -8.70 -20.57 3.51
N SER A 304 -9.16 -20.76 4.75
CA SER A 304 -10.10 -21.83 5.12
C SER A 304 -11.56 -21.54 4.76
N THR A 305 -11.98 -20.28 4.68
CA THR A 305 -13.40 -19.90 4.54
C THR A 305 -13.87 -19.77 3.09
N THR A 306 -13.08 -20.24 2.11
CA THR A 306 -13.24 -19.94 0.66
C THR A 306 -13.26 -18.42 0.35
N GLN A 307 -12.75 -17.61 1.28
CA GLN A 307 -12.66 -16.17 1.13
C GLN A 307 -11.39 -15.79 0.36
N SER A 308 -11.29 -14.50 0.10
CA SER A 308 -10.13 -13.85 -0.49
C SER A 308 -8.84 -14.12 0.29
N PRO A 309 -7.76 -14.63 -0.34
CA PRO A 309 -6.46 -14.71 0.33
C PRO A 309 -5.97 -13.31 0.71
N LEU A 310 -5.19 -13.22 1.79
CA LEU A 310 -4.54 -11.99 2.22
C LEU A 310 -3.39 -11.67 1.23
N GLN A 311 -3.58 -10.74 0.30
CA GLN A 311 -2.59 -10.43 -0.75
C GLN A 311 -1.80 -9.14 -0.50
N LEU A 312 -2.27 -8.27 0.40
CA LEU A 312 -1.60 -7.00 0.71
C LEU A 312 -1.64 -6.74 2.22
N VAL A 313 -0.50 -6.41 2.80
CA VAL A 313 -0.38 -5.91 4.16
C VAL A 313 0.24 -4.53 4.11
N ILE A 314 -0.47 -3.54 4.64
CA ILE A 314 -0.04 -2.14 4.72
C ILE A 314 0.31 -1.83 6.17
N LEU A 315 1.49 -1.26 6.42
CA LEU A 315 1.86 -0.66 7.69
C LEU A 315 2.09 0.83 7.45
N ASP A 316 1.11 1.69 7.79
CA ASP A 316 1.34 3.14 7.70
C ASP A 316 2.17 3.62 8.90
N ASP A 317 3.13 4.50 8.64
CA ASP A 317 4.11 5.06 9.61
C ASP A 317 4.70 4.10 10.67
N LEU A 318 5.43 3.06 10.23
CA LEU A 318 6.27 2.25 11.13
C LEU A 318 7.29 3.06 11.98
N PRO A 319 7.93 4.15 11.49
CA PRO A 319 8.82 4.98 12.31
C PRO A 319 8.21 5.46 13.62
N ALA A 320 6.96 5.96 13.61
CA ALA A 320 6.30 6.45 14.81
C ALA A 320 6.22 5.38 15.91
N MET A 321 5.86 4.14 15.54
CA MET A 321 5.77 2.99 16.44
C MET A 321 7.13 2.60 17.06
N LEU A 322 8.23 2.80 16.32
CA LEU A 322 9.59 2.47 16.76
C LEU A 322 10.25 3.57 17.64
N LEU A 323 9.71 4.78 17.64
CA LEU A 323 10.27 5.91 18.42
C LEU A 323 9.78 5.92 19.88
N GLY A 324 8.69 5.21 20.20
CA GLY A 324 8.13 5.18 21.56
C GLY A 324 8.88 4.30 22.58
N ALA A 325 9.83 3.47 22.15
CA ALA A 325 10.55 2.52 23.01
C ALA A 325 11.91 3.10 23.47
N GLU A 326 11.96 3.69 24.67
CA GLU A 326 13.12 4.43 25.20
C GLU A 326 13.96 3.64 26.24
N PRO A 327 15.07 2.97 25.85
CA PRO A 327 16.16 2.63 26.76
C PRO A 327 17.02 3.86 27.10
N ALA A 328 17.85 3.78 28.14
CA ALA A 328 18.72 4.90 28.55
C ALA A 328 19.95 5.07 27.63
N GLY A 329 20.11 6.25 27.02
CA GLY A 329 21.33 6.64 26.28
C GLY A 329 21.27 6.45 24.75
N GLN A 330 21.76 7.46 24.02
CA GLN A 330 21.64 7.57 22.55
C GLN A 330 22.21 6.37 21.78
N MET A 331 23.40 5.89 22.14
CA MET A 331 24.04 4.76 21.44
C MET A 331 23.29 3.44 21.66
N GLN A 332 22.80 3.19 22.88
CA GLN A 332 22.00 1.99 23.18
C GLN A 332 20.66 2.03 22.43
N ARG A 333 20.00 3.19 22.34
CA ARG A 333 18.80 3.39 21.51
C ARG A 333 19.05 3.06 20.04
N ALA A 334 20.14 3.54 19.45
CA ALA A 334 20.45 3.28 18.04
C ALA A 334 20.67 1.77 17.76
N VAL A 335 21.41 1.08 18.63
CA VAL A 335 21.64 -0.38 18.51
C VAL A 335 20.34 -1.16 18.72
N HIS A 336 19.57 -0.85 19.77
CA HIS A 336 18.29 -1.50 20.07
C HIS A 336 17.27 -1.31 18.94
N ARG A 337 17.10 -0.07 18.46
CA ARG A 337 16.22 0.24 17.32
C ARG A 337 16.66 -0.49 16.04
N SER A 338 17.97 -0.65 15.82
CA SER A 338 18.49 -1.45 14.71
C SER A 338 18.17 -2.94 14.84
N GLN A 339 18.19 -3.50 16.05
CA GLN A 339 17.81 -4.90 16.30
C GLN A 339 16.30 -5.09 16.03
N MET A 340 15.45 -4.25 16.63
CA MET A 340 13.99 -4.21 16.40
C MET A 340 13.63 -4.13 14.91
N ILE A 341 14.35 -3.29 14.15
CA ILE A 341 14.17 -3.11 12.69
C ILE A 341 14.44 -4.42 11.93
N CYS A 342 15.54 -5.11 12.25
CA CYS A 342 15.88 -6.38 11.61
C CYS A 342 14.91 -7.51 12.00
N GLU A 343 14.49 -7.56 13.26
CA GLU A 343 13.54 -8.56 13.76
C GLU A 343 12.16 -8.39 13.10
N ILE A 344 11.62 -7.17 13.03
CA ILE A 344 10.38 -6.88 12.31
C ILE A 344 10.52 -7.20 10.83
N SER A 345 11.62 -6.79 10.17
CA SER A 345 11.75 -7.00 8.73
C SER A 345 11.81 -8.48 8.36
N ASP A 346 12.50 -9.32 9.13
CA ASP A 346 12.52 -10.77 8.92
C ASP A 346 11.17 -11.43 9.24
N LYS A 347 10.44 -10.96 10.27
CA LYS A 347 9.07 -11.41 10.54
C LYS A 347 8.11 -11.05 9.40
N LEU A 348 8.20 -9.83 8.86
CA LEU A 348 7.40 -9.40 7.70
C LEU A 348 7.76 -10.20 6.43
N ARG A 349 9.03 -10.40 6.10
CA ARG A 349 9.43 -11.26 4.96
C ARG A 349 8.82 -12.66 5.05
N ARG A 350 8.86 -13.27 6.24
CA ARG A 350 8.22 -14.57 6.49
C ARG A 350 6.71 -14.50 6.30
N LEU A 351 6.05 -13.45 6.78
CA LEU A 351 4.61 -13.23 6.58
C LEU A 351 4.25 -13.09 5.08
N ALA A 352 5.04 -12.34 4.31
CA ALA A 352 4.83 -12.14 2.88
C ALA A 352 4.80 -13.48 2.11
N LEU A 353 5.72 -14.39 2.48
CA LEU A 353 5.81 -15.75 1.93
C LEU A 353 4.75 -16.70 2.53
N TYR A 354 4.38 -16.54 3.80
CA TYR A 354 3.38 -17.36 4.49
C TYR A 354 2.00 -17.24 3.82
N CYS A 355 1.60 -16.02 3.45
CA CYS A 355 0.33 -15.76 2.76
C CYS A 355 0.19 -16.45 1.39
N ALA A 356 1.26 -17.02 0.82
CA ALA A 356 1.18 -17.83 -0.40
C ALA A 356 0.37 -19.13 -0.23
N GLY A 357 0.17 -19.59 1.00
CA GLY A 357 -0.65 -20.75 1.31
C GLY A 357 -0.09 -22.10 0.81
N PRO A 358 -0.79 -23.21 1.07
CA PRO A 358 -0.34 -24.56 0.72
C PRO A 358 -0.60 -24.97 -0.74
N ALA A 359 -1.48 -24.26 -1.46
CA ALA A 359 -2.09 -24.75 -2.70
C ALA A 359 -1.20 -24.76 -3.96
N GLY A 360 0.10 -24.44 -3.85
CA GLY A 360 1.03 -24.47 -4.99
C GLY A 360 0.81 -23.39 -6.06
N HIS A 361 -0.17 -22.51 -5.88
CA HIS A 361 -0.34 -21.32 -6.72
C HIS A 361 0.69 -20.25 -6.32
N GLU A 362 1.83 -20.26 -6.98
CA GLU A 362 2.99 -19.40 -6.70
C GLU A 362 2.66 -17.90 -6.67
N SER A 363 1.64 -17.46 -7.41
CA SER A 363 1.17 -16.06 -7.44
C SER A 363 0.46 -15.58 -6.16
N SER A 364 0.26 -16.42 -5.13
CA SER A 364 -0.52 -16.07 -3.94
C SER A 364 0.26 -15.35 -2.83
N ALA A 365 1.56 -15.15 -2.95
CA ALA A 365 2.34 -14.43 -1.93
C ALA A 365 1.78 -13.01 -1.68
N ALA A 366 1.84 -12.53 -0.44
CA ALA A 366 1.39 -11.17 -0.13
C ALA A 366 2.48 -10.15 -0.48
N ALA A 367 2.09 -8.99 -1.00
CA ALA A 367 2.96 -7.82 -0.97
C ALA A 367 2.86 -7.18 0.42
N ILE A 368 4.00 -6.77 0.98
CA ILE A 368 4.03 -5.94 2.18
C ILE A 368 4.52 -4.56 1.77
N VAL A 369 3.76 -3.53 2.15
CA VAL A 369 4.04 -2.14 1.79
C VAL A 369 4.03 -1.28 3.04
N LEU A 370 5.15 -0.60 3.33
CA LEU A 370 5.27 0.26 4.50
C LEU A 370 5.26 1.73 4.12
N GLY A 371 4.47 2.52 4.85
CA GLY A 371 4.60 3.97 4.90
C GLY A 371 5.79 4.36 5.78
N ASN A 372 6.68 5.20 5.27
CA ASN A 372 7.79 5.78 6.02
C ASN A 372 7.85 7.29 5.83
N HIS A 373 8.20 8.03 6.88
CA HIS A 373 8.47 9.46 6.78
C HIS A 373 9.92 9.73 6.37
N VAL A 374 10.21 10.98 6.06
CA VAL A 374 11.60 11.42 5.92
C VAL A 374 12.00 12.26 7.12
N VAL A 375 13.26 12.13 7.51
CA VAL A 375 13.94 13.02 8.45
C VAL A 375 14.93 13.90 7.69
N ASP A 376 15.39 14.96 8.33
CA ASP A 376 16.55 15.71 7.85
C ASP A 376 17.79 14.82 7.80
N SER A 377 18.59 14.99 6.74
CA SER A 377 19.87 14.31 6.62
C SER A 377 20.86 14.81 7.68
N PHE A 378 21.71 13.90 8.18
CA PHE A 378 22.81 14.28 9.08
C PHE A 378 23.88 15.07 8.32
N GLU A 379 24.63 15.94 9.01
CA GLU A 379 25.66 16.78 8.36
C GLU A 379 26.70 15.96 7.61
N ARG A 380 27.21 14.86 8.18
CA ARG A 380 28.10 13.92 7.46
C ARG A 380 27.50 13.41 6.15
N THR A 381 26.19 13.15 6.12
CA THR A 381 25.48 12.69 4.92
C THR A 381 25.34 13.82 3.89
N LYS A 382 25.17 15.07 4.33
CA LYS A 382 25.18 16.25 3.45
C LYS A 382 26.58 16.51 2.87
N GLU A 383 27.63 16.44 3.70
CA GLU A 383 29.04 16.57 3.29
C GLU A 383 29.42 15.57 2.20
N LEU A 384 28.95 14.32 2.31
CA LEU A 384 29.15 13.29 1.29
C LEU A 384 28.27 13.51 0.04
N ALA A 385 27.05 14.03 0.21
CA ALA A 385 26.13 14.27 -0.90
C ALA A 385 26.54 15.44 -1.80
N ILE A 386 26.98 16.57 -1.22
CA ILE A 386 27.25 17.82 -1.96
C ILE A 386 28.24 17.63 -3.12
N PRO A 387 29.40 16.96 -2.96
CA PRO A 387 30.33 16.72 -4.08
C PRO A 387 29.72 15.89 -5.21
N VAL A 388 28.92 14.88 -4.89
CA VAL A 388 28.22 14.04 -5.87
C VAL A 388 27.21 14.86 -6.66
N LEU A 389 26.39 15.65 -5.96
CA LEU A 389 25.39 16.54 -6.54
C LEU A 389 26.02 17.66 -7.38
N ARG A 390 27.16 18.20 -6.94
CA ARG A 390 27.94 19.18 -7.70
C ARG A 390 28.47 18.57 -9.01
N SER A 391 29.00 17.35 -8.98
CA SER A 391 29.43 16.66 -10.19
C SER A 391 28.28 16.39 -11.17
N ILE A 392 27.11 15.97 -10.67
CA ILE A 392 25.88 15.79 -11.48
C ILE A 392 25.45 17.12 -12.11
N TRP A 393 25.45 18.20 -11.32
CA TRP A 393 25.08 19.55 -11.74
C TRP A 393 26.00 20.09 -12.84
N GLU A 394 27.32 20.01 -12.64
CA GLU A 394 28.33 20.43 -13.62
C GLU A 394 28.21 19.66 -14.95
N LYS A 395 27.96 18.34 -14.89
CA LYS A 395 27.73 17.52 -16.09
C LYS A 395 26.45 17.94 -16.80
N SER A 396 25.35 18.11 -16.08
CA SER A 396 24.07 18.57 -16.65
C SER A 396 24.18 19.92 -17.36
N GLN A 397 25.01 20.85 -16.86
CA GLN A 397 25.28 22.11 -17.58
C GLN A 397 25.98 21.89 -18.93
N ARG A 398 26.91 20.93 -19.03
CA ARG A 398 27.64 20.63 -20.27
C ARG A 398 26.77 19.99 -21.35
N HIS A 399 25.77 19.20 -20.96
CA HIS A 399 24.84 18.53 -21.88
C HIS A 399 23.59 19.36 -22.22
N SER A 400 23.36 20.50 -21.55
CA SER A 400 22.21 21.38 -21.83
C SER A 400 22.18 21.95 -23.27
N SER A 401 23.27 21.80 -24.05
CA SER A 401 23.35 22.18 -25.46
C SER A 401 22.97 21.07 -26.45
N SER A 402 22.89 19.79 -26.03
CA SER A 402 22.57 18.67 -26.94
C SER A 402 21.10 18.21 -26.88
N GLY A 403 20.31 18.69 -25.92
CA GLY A 403 18.88 18.35 -25.78
C GLY A 403 18.60 16.94 -25.25
N GLU A 404 19.63 16.12 -25.04
CA GLU A 404 19.50 14.75 -24.52
C GLU A 404 19.22 14.73 -23.01
N GLY A 405 18.27 13.89 -22.59
CA GLY A 405 17.85 13.80 -21.20
C GLY A 405 18.92 13.16 -20.30
N TYR A 406 19.26 13.84 -19.20
CA TYR A 406 20.31 13.39 -18.29
C TYR A 406 19.85 12.21 -17.42
N ALA A 407 20.40 11.02 -17.64
CA ALA A 407 20.37 9.92 -16.68
C ALA A 407 21.49 10.12 -15.64
N LEU A 408 21.19 9.86 -14.35
CA LEU A 408 22.16 10.04 -13.25
C LEU A 408 23.38 9.11 -13.39
N PHE A 409 23.18 7.99 -14.08
CA PHE A 409 24.17 7.00 -14.47
C PHE A 409 24.04 6.81 -15.99
N ASP A 410 25.18 6.77 -16.68
CA ASP A 410 25.21 6.59 -18.13
C ASP A 410 24.72 5.17 -18.47
N ALA A 411 23.58 5.06 -19.14
CA ALA A 411 22.87 3.79 -19.33
C ALA A 411 23.58 2.84 -20.31
N ALA A 412 24.64 3.31 -20.99
CA ALA A 412 25.40 2.56 -21.99
C ALA A 412 26.53 1.69 -21.42
N GLY A 413 26.78 1.71 -20.10
CA GLY A 413 27.78 0.85 -19.47
C GLY A 413 27.42 0.50 -18.04
N ASP A 414 27.72 -0.74 -17.62
CA ASP A 414 27.56 -1.16 -16.23
C ASP A 414 28.33 -0.19 -15.31
N PRO A 415 27.65 0.57 -14.42
CA PRO A 415 28.34 1.49 -13.55
C PRO A 415 29.26 0.69 -12.62
N PRO A 416 30.50 1.15 -12.37
CA PRO A 416 31.37 0.48 -11.40
C PRO A 416 30.65 0.43 -10.05
N PRO A 417 30.82 -0.65 -9.26
CA PRO A 417 30.12 -0.82 -8.00
C PRO A 417 30.35 0.39 -7.11
N LEU A 418 29.24 1.04 -6.72
CA LEU A 418 29.26 2.23 -5.88
C LEU A 418 30.10 1.99 -4.62
N GLN A 419 30.92 2.97 -4.23
CA GLN A 419 31.62 2.91 -2.95
C GLN A 419 30.61 2.87 -1.80
N ALA A 420 30.97 2.29 -0.64
CA ALA A 420 30.04 2.11 0.48
C ALA A 420 29.32 3.41 0.89
N ASP A 421 30.04 4.53 0.96
CA ASP A 421 29.48 5.86 1.25
C ASP A 421 28.48 6.32 0.18
N GLN A 422 28.74 6.02 -1.11
CA GLN A 422 27.81 6.32 -2.22
C GLN A 422 26.57 5.43 -2.20
N GLN A 423 26.72 4.17 -1.79
CA GLN A 423 25.58 3.28 -1.54
C GLN A 423 24.70 3.86 -0.43
N GLU A 424 25.28 4.28 0.72
CA GLU A 424 24.51 4.90 1.81
C GLU A 424 23.70 6.12 1.31
N LEU A 425 24.32 7.02 0.54
CA LEU A 425 23.66 8.19 -0.06
C LEU A 425 22.50 7.85 -1.01
N PHE A 426 22.67 6.81 -1.82
CA PHE A 426 21.65 6.36 -2.77
C PHE A 426 20.51 5.66 -2.03
N PHE A 427 20.82 4.69 -1.17
CA PHE A 427 19.82 3.88 -0.47
C PHE A 427 19.03 4.66 0.55
N SER A 428 19.64 5.58 1.31
CA SER A 428 18.94 6.48 2.23
C SER A 428 17.92 7.41 1.54
N GLY A 429 17.97 7.54 0.21
CA GLY A 429 17.14 8.43 -0.58
C GLY A 429 17.64 9.88 -0.62
N VAL A 430 18.83 10.16 -0.08
CA VAL A 430 19.39 11.53 -0.03
C VAL A 430 19.61 12.08 -1.43
N LEU A 431 20.18 11.29 -2.35
CA LEU A 431 20.36 11.72 -3.75
C LEU A 431 19.02 11.90 -4.48
N SER A 432 18.01 11.05 -4.20
CA SER A 432 16.66 11.21 -4.74
C SER A 432 15.97 12.47 -4.20
N SER A 433 16.25 12.85 -2.95
CA SER A 433 15.76 14.09 -2.33
C SER A 433 16.36 15.36 -2.93
N ALA A 434 17.57 15.27 -3.51
CA ALA A 434 18.25 16.34 -4.24
C ALA A 434 17.63 16.57 -5.63
N HIS A 435 16.31 16.73 -5.64
CA HIS A 435 15.46 16.75 -6.82
C HIS A 435 15.89 17.85 -7.83
N PRO A 436 15.73 17.64 -9.15
CA PRO A 436 16.02 18.67 -10.17
C PRO A 436 15.30 20.01 -9.95
N THR A 437 14.22 20.06 -9.17
CA THR A 437 13.55 21.31 -8.76
C THR A 437 14.21 21.99 -7.55
N LEU A 438 14.96 21.29 -6.68
CA LEU A 438 15.83 21.96 -5.70
C LEU A 438 17.03 22.62 -6.40
N LEU A 439 17.71 21.85 -7.26
CA LEU A 439 18.79 22.34 -8.12
C LEU A 439 18.29 23.45 -9.06
N GLY A 440 17.10 23.28 -9.65
CA GLY A 440 16.42 24.30 -10.44
C GLY A 440 16.03 25.54 -9.65
N ARG A 441 15.53 25.42 -8.41
CA ARG A 441 15.25 26.56 -7.53
C ARG A 441 16.53 27.33 -7.17
N ALA A 442 17.63 26.64 -6.91
CA ALA A 442 18.93 27.28 -6.73
C ALA A 442 19.35 28.05 -7.98
N ARG A 443 19.15 27.49 -9.17
CA ARG A 443 19.35 28.18 -10.46
C ARG A 443 18.49 29.42 -10.60
N SER A 444 17.17 29.30 -10.40
CA SER A 444 16.24 30.42 -10.54
C SER A 444 16.56 31.54 -9.55
N ARG A 445 16.94 31.22 -8.30
CA ARG A 445 17.41 32.23 -7.33
C ARG A 445 18.70 32.92 -7.77
N ALA A 446 19.64 32.18 -8.36
CA ALA A 446 20.89 32.73 -8.88
C ALA A 446 20.70 33.61 -10.13
N VAL A 447 19.71 33.30 -10.98
CA VAL A 447 19.40 34.05 -12.21
C VAL A 447 18.55 35.28 -11.92
N PHE A 448 17.47 35.16 -11.12
CA PHE A 448 16.51 36.27 -10.89
C PHE A 448 17.16 37.49 -10.22
N ARG A 449 18.25 37.30 -9.46
CA ARG A 449 19.05 38.42 -8.89
C ARG A 449 19.94 39.16 -9.90
N GLN A 450 20.10 38.69 -11.13
CA GLN A 450 20.91 39.42 -12.14
C GLN A 450 20.15 40.59 -12.79
N GLY A 451 18.83 40.72 -12.55
CA GLY A 451 17.94 41.56 -13.36
C GLY A 451 17.88 43.06 -13.06
N GLY A 452 18.37 43.58 -11.92
CA GLY A 452 18.18 45.02 -11.65
C GLY A 452 18.65 45.65 -10.34
N GLY A 453 19.40 44.95 -9.47
CA GLY A 453 19.87 45.52 -8.20
C GLY A 453 21.37 45.28 -7.95
N PRO A 454 22.12 46.24 -7.39
CA PRO A 454 23.54 46.06 -7.05
C PRO A 454 23.80 45.10 -5.86
N THR A 455 22.76 44.45 -5.34
CA THR A 455 22.78 43.63 -4.11
C THR A 455 22.95 42.12 -4.37
N GLY A 456 24.20 41.73 -4.65
CA GLY A 456 24.72 40.40 -4.31
C GLY A 456 24.26 39.23 -5.18
N LYS A 457 25.14 38.81 -6.10
CA LYS A 457 25.13 37.45 -6.65
C LYS A 457 25.19 36.45 -5.49
N MET A 458 24.25 35.51 -5.46
CA MET A 458 24.24 34.41 -4.48
C MET A 458 25.54 33.62 -4.63
N SER A 459 26.25 33.34 -3.53
CA SER A 459 27.50 32.58 -3.60
C SER A 459 27.24 31.11 -3.93
N GLU A 460 28.24 30.40 -4.45
CA GLU A 460 28.09 28.96 -4.70
C GLU A 460 27.83 28.20 -3.39
N ASP A 461 28.44 28.64 -2.29
CA ASP A 461 28.24 28.07 -0.96
C ASP A 461 26.82 28.31 -0.44
N GLU A 462 26.23 29.50 -0.65
CA GLU A 462 24.82 29.77 -0.33
C GLU A 462 23.86 28.83 -1.10
N ILE A 463 24.16 28.57 -2.38
CA ILE A 463 23.42 27.60 -3.20
C ILE A 463 23.51 26.20 -2.58
N TRP A 464 24.72 25.71 -2.30
CA TRP A 464 24.90 24.36 -1.74
C TRP A 464 24.35 24.22 -0.32
N ASN A 465 24.42 25.26 0.51
CA ASN A 465 23.76 25.31 1.82
C ASN A 465 22.22 25.25 1.69
N SER A 466 21.65 25.91 0.68
CA SER A 466 20.22 25.82 0.37
C SER A 466 19.81 24.45 -0.21
N VAL A 467 20.73 23.71 -0.85
CA VAL A 467 20.48 22.32 -1.28
C VAL A 467 20.60 21.38 -0.08
N ALA A 468 21.67 21.50 0.70
CA ALA A 468 21.98 20.67 1.86
C ALA A 468 20.88 20.72 2.95
N SER A 469 20.34 21.90 3.24
CA SER A 469 19.17 22.06 4.13
C SER A 469 17.87 21.45 3.56
N GLY A 470 17.80 21.22 2.25
CA GLY A 470 16.71 20.51 1.60
C GLY A 470 16.86 18.99 1.54
N LEU A 471 18.05 18.44 1.86
CA LEU A 471 18.32 17.00 1.76
C LEU A 471 17.62 16.22 2.87
N LYS A 472 16.78 15.27 2.47
CA LYS A 472 15.99 14.42 3.36
C LYS A 472 16.34 12.95 3.16
N MET A 473 16.28 12.17 4.22
CA MET A 473 16.53 10.72 4.20
C MET A 473 15.38 9.94 4.82
N ALA A 474 15.23 8.67 4.45
CA ALA A 474 14.23 7.77 5.02
C ALA A 474 14.38 7.60 6.54
N ALA A 475 13.30 7.74 7.33
CA ALA A 475 13.38 7.78 8.80
C ALA A 475 13.81 6.45 9.46
N LEU A 476 13.58 5.31 8.79
CA LEU A 476 14.06 3.98 9.19
C LEU A 476 15.56 3.73 8.89
N GLY A 477 16.24 4.66 8.21
CA GLY A 477 17.69 4.62 8.00
C GLY A 477 18.19 3.58 7.00
N TYR A 478 19.50 3.32 7.05
CA TYR A 478 20.22 2.44 6.13
C TYR A 478 20.01 0.95 6.44
N GLN A 479 19.89 0.57 7.72
CA GLN A 479 19.66 -0.82 8.13
C GLN A 479 18.34 -1.35 7.56
N TRP A 480 17.29 -0.51 7.56
CA TRP A 480 16.02 -0.83 6.89
C TRP A 480 16.16 -0.87 5.35
N ALA A 481 17.01 -0.04 4.75
CA ALA A 481 17.21 -0.04 3.30
C ALA A 481 17.83 -1.36 2.77
N ASN A 482 18.58 -2.08 3.61
CA ASN A 482 19.06 -3.44 3.30
C ASN A 482 17.98 -4.52 3.50
N CYS A 483 16.84 -4.17 4.09
CA CYS A 483 15.75 -5.11 4.37
C CYS A 483 14.71 -5.20 3.23
N ILE A 484 14.57 -4.13 2.44
CA ILE A 484 13.55 -3.96 1.40
C ILE A 484 14.03 -4.34 0.00
N SER A 485 13.08 -4.67 -0.87
CA SER A 485 13.33 -4.92 -2.29
C SER A 485 13.22 -3.63 -3.12
N VAL A 486 12.23 -2.79 -2.79
CA VAL A 486 11.87 -1.58 -3.54
C VAL A 486 11.54 -0.43 -2.56
N ARG A 487 12.07 0.76 -2.85
CA ARG A 487 11.73 2.01 -2.17
C ARG A 487 11.23 3.04 -3.18
N LEU A 488 10.00 3.50 -3.01
CA LEU A 488 9.39 4.58 -3.80
C LEU A 488 9.37 5.87 -2.98
N MET A 489 10.20 6.84 -3.36
CA MET A 489 10.35 8.10 -2.63
C MET A 489 9.46 9.20 -3.23
N LEU A 490 8.54 9.73 -2.43
CA LEU A 490 7.53 10.73 -2.82
C LEU A 490 7.95 12.13 -2.33
N HIS A 491 8.20 13.03 -3.28
CA HIS A 491 8.61 14.41 -3.05
C HIS A 491 7.50 15.40 -3.43
N ARG A 492 7.38 16.49 -2.67
CA ARG A 492 6.62 17.67 -3.09
C ARG A 492 7.47 18.47 -4.07
N THR A 493 6.94 18.84 -5.23
CA THR A 493 7.62 19.78 -6.14
C THR A 493 7.15 21.21 -5.89
N ALA A 494 7.76 22.18 -6.59
CA ALA A 494 7.29 23.55 -6.65
C ALA A 494 6.14 23.75 -7.65
N LYS A 495 5.97 22.82 -8.59
CA LYS A 495 5.06 22.98 -9.73
C LYS A 495 3.61 22.84 -9.27
N ARG A 496 2.74 23.61 -9.91
CA ARG A 496 1.29 23.42 -9.88
C ARG A 496 0.81 23.20 -11.31
N ILE A 497 -0.29 22.48 -11.46
CA ILE A 497 -0.98 22.29 -12.73
C ILE A 497 -2.47 22.47 -12.54
N ASP A 498 -3.12 23.10 -13.51
CA ASP A 498 -4.55 23.00 -13.71
C ASP A 498 -4.83 21.59 -14.22
N TRP A 499 -5.59 20.81 -13.47
CA TRP A 499 -5.83 19.41 -13.80
C TRP A 499 -7.02 19.23 -14.77
N ALA A 500 -7.96 20.18 -14.83
CA ALA A 500 -9.08 20.15 -15.78
C ALA A 500 -8.55 20.25 -17.21
N ARG A 501 -7.79 21.32 -17.52
CA ARG A 501 -7.14 21.52 -18.83
C ARG A 501 -6.34 20.32 -19.33
N ILE A 502 -5.79 19.53 -18.41
CA ILE A 502 -4.98 18.34 -18.69
C ILE A 502 -5.83 17.12 -19.10
N GLN A 503 -7.08 17.02 -18.62
CA GLN A 503 -8.00 15.97 -19.06
C GLN A 503 -8.61 16.27 -20.43
N ASP A 504 -8.98 17.53 -20.69
CA ASP A 504 -9.73 17.93 -21.89
C ASP A 504 -9.00 17.57 -23.18
N GLY A 505 -7.66 17.69 -23.19
CA GLY A 505 -6.80 17.27 -24.30
C GLY A 505 -6.84 15.77 -24.64
N SER A 506 -7.43 14.94 -23.79
CA SER A 506 -7.58 13.48 -24.00
C SER A 506 -9.03 12.97 -23.83
N MET A 507 -9.96 13.79 -23.33
CA MET A 507 -11.24 13.32 -22.79
C MET A 507 -12.47 14.16 -23.19
N LYS A 508 -12.36 14.94 -24.28
CA LYS A 508 -13.41 15.70 -25.00
C LYS A 508 -14.70 14.97 -25.43
N SER A 509 -15.00 13.80 -24.85
CA SER A 509 -16.25 13.05 -25.04
C SER A 509 -16.91 12.63 -23.72
N LEU A 510 -16.49 13.17 -22.59
CA LEU A 510 -17.23 13.06 -21.31
C LEU A 510 -18.06 14.33 -21.02
N GLU A 511 -17.62 15.48 -21.54
CA GLU A 511 -18.23 16.79 -21.26
C GLU A 511 -19.70 16.88 -21.70
N ASP A 512 -20.07 16.22 -22.80
CA ASP A 512 -21.46 16.16 -23.31
C ASP A 512 -22.44 15.38 -22.40
N TRP A 513 -21.98 14.77 -21.30
CA TRP A 513 -22.79 13.90 -20.42
C TRP A 513 -22.98 14.45 -19.00
N GLU A 514 -22.41 15.62 -18.67
CA GLU A 514 -22.50 16.22 -17.32
C GLU A 514 -23.61 17.29 -17.20
N ASP A 515 -24.31 17.61 -18.29
CA ASP A 515 -25.41 18.59 -18.34
C ASP A 515 -26.74 18.10 -17.69
N GLU A 516 -26.86 16.82 -17.32
CA GLU A 516 -28.03 16.30 -16.59
C GLU A 516 -27.92 16.55 -15.07
N GLU A 517 -28.26 17.78 -14.67
CA GLU A 517 -28.77 18.22 -13.35
C GLU A 517 -28.19 17.49 -12.10
N GLY A 518 -27.02 17.92 -11.58
CA GLY A 518 -26.65 17.48 -10.21
C GLY A 518 -25.32 17.90 -9.56
N TYR A 519 -24.29 18.31 -10.30
CA TYR A 519 -22.90 18.37 -9.76
C TYR A 519 -22.22 19.75 -9.77
N GLU A 520 -22.83 20.76 -9.14
CA GLU A 520 -22.19 22.08 -8.91
C GLU A 520 -20.89 22.03 -8.06
N GLU A 521 -20.65 20.95 -7.30
CA GLU A 521 -19.39 20.82 -6.51
C GLU A 521 -18.15 20.61 -7.42
N ASP A 522 -18.29 20.06 -8.64
CA ASP A 522 -17.14 19.73 -9.50
C ASP A 522 -16.54 20.94 -10.24
N GLU A 523 -17.29 22.01 -10.54
CA GLU A 523 -16.72 23.24 -11.13
C GLU A 523 -15.64 23.87 -10.23
N LYS A 524 -15.81 23.76 -8.90
CA LYS A 524 -14.85 24.26 -7.91
C LYS A 524 -13.60 23.38 -7.81
N GLU A 525 -13.69 22.09 -8.13
CA GLU A 525 -12.51 21.23 -8.33
C GLU A 525 -11.83 21.54 -9.68
N ARG A 526 -12.58 21.83 -10.76
CA ARG A 526 -12.03 22.13 -12.09
C ARG A 526 -11.06 23.33 -12.08
N GLN A 527 -11.35 24.41 -11.35
CA GLN A 527 -10.47 25.60 -11.26
C GLN A 527 -9.27 25.45 -10.28
N LYS A 528 -9.08 24.27 -9.67
CA LYS A 528 -8.15 24.09 -8.55
C LYS A 528 -6.74 23.74 -9.04
N MET A 529 -5.80 24.64 -8.82
CA MET A 529 -4.38 24.36 -9.09
C MET A 529 -3.81 23.26 -8.17
N HIS A 530 -3.56 22.07 -8.74
CA HIS A 530 -3.04 20.92 -8.00
C HIS A 530 -1.51 20.97 -7.87
N ASN A 531 -1.00 20.76 -6.65
CA ASN A 531 0.46 20.69 -6.42
C ASN A 531 1.02 19.37 -6.96
N VAL A 532 1.92 19.48 -7.94
CA VAL A 532 2.65 18.35 -8.52
C VAL A 532 3.65 17.79 -7.52
N ARG A 533 3.79 16.47 -7.55
CA ARG A 533 4.66 15.66 -6.70
C ARG A 533 5.47 14.75 -7.61
N ARG A 534 6.61 14.23 -7.14
CA ARG A 534 7.41 13.26 -7.89
C ARG A 534 7.61 11.99 -7.08
N ALA A 535 7.35 10.86 -7.71
CA ALA A 535 7.76 9.55 -7.22
C ALA A 535 9.10 9.21 -7.86
N VAL A 536 10.11 8.86 -7.07
CA VAL A 536 11.44 8.43 -7.52
C VAL A 536 11.66 7.00 -7.06
N LEU A 537 12.06 6.12 -7.97
CA LEU A 537 12.32 4.73 -7.63
C LEU A 537 13.78 4.53 -7.20
N ILE A 538 13.96 3.94 -6.03
CA ILE A 538 15.24 3.50 -5.49
C ILE A 538 15.21 1.97 -5.43
N LYS A 539 15.94 1.33 -6.35
CA LYS A 539 16.14 -0.12 -6.41
C LYS A 539 17.41 -0.52 -5.66
N SER A 540 17.38 -1.62 -4.90
CA SER A 540 18.54 -2.29 -4.28
C SER A 540 19.74 -2.39 -5.25
N PRO A 541 21.01 -2.28 -4.80
CA PRO A 541 22.17 -2.14 -5.70
C PRO A 541 22.46 -3.44 -6.47
N PHE A 542 21.86 -4.54 -6.02
CA PHE A 542 21.96 -5.87 -6.62
C PHE A 542 20.93 -6.07 -7.75
N VAL A 543 19.99 -5.14 -7.94
CA VAL A 543 19.04 -5.19 -9.06
C VAL A 543 19.67 -4.51 -10.27
N GLN A 544 19.98 -5.30 -11.31
CA GLN A 544 20.45 -4.76 -12.58
C GLN A 544 19.48 -3.70 -13.09
N SER A 545 20.01 -2.49 -13.33
CA SER A 545 19.22 -1.38 -13.83
C SER A 545 19.09 -1.48 -15.34
N GLY A 546 18.18 -2.35 -15.80
CA GLY A 546 17.78 -2.43 -17.20
C GLY A 546 17.44 -1.04 -17.75
N ALA A 547 18.09 -0.67 -18.85
CA ALA A 547 18.32 0.71 -19.31
C ALA A 547 17.09 1.50 -19.82
N LEU A 548 15.86 1.10 -19.47
CA LEU A 548 14.65 1.43 -20.25
C LEU A 548 13.51 2.16 -19.51
N TYR A 549 13.70 2.56 -18.25
CA TYR A 549 12.62 3.20 -17.47
C TYR A 549 13.02 4.58 -16.93
N GLU A 550 12.12 5.57 -17.08
CA GLU A 550 12.23 6.85 -16.38
C GLU A 550 12.43 6.56 -14.88
N PRO A 551 13.49 7.05 -14.20
CA PRO A 551 13.75 6.73 -12.78
C PRO A 551 12.74 7.40 -11.83
N SER A 552 11.81 8.18 -12.39
CA SER A 552 10.87 8.97 -11.62
C SER A 552 9.66 9.40 -12.46
N VAL A 553 8.50 9.51 -11.82
CA VAL A 553 7.24 9.92 -12.44
C VAL A 553 6.65 11.10 -11.66
N ASP A 554 6.32 12.19 -12.35
CA ASP A 554 5.53 13.28 -11.76
C ASP A 554 4.05 12.86 -11.67
N PHE A 555 3.40 13.23 -10.56
CA PHE A 555 2.01 12.87 -10.24
C PHE A 555 1.29 13.99 -9.48
N VAL A 556 -0.04 13.93 -9.47
CA VAL A 556 -0.91 14.73 -8.60
C VAL A 556 -1.76 13.84 -7.70
N VAL A 557 -2.35 14.44 -6.68
CA VAL A 557 -3.28 13.80 -5.76
C VAL A 557 -4.61 14.55 -5.80
N LEU A 558 -5.67 13.79 -6.04
CA LEU A 558 -7.02 14.19 -6.40
C LEU A 558 -8.05 13.51 -5.47
N GLY A 559 -9.34 13.87 -5.58
CA GLY A 559 -10.44 13.12 -4.94
C GLY A 559 -10.37 11.62 -5.21
N ARG A 560 -10.07 11.23 -6.46
CA ARG A 560 -9.90 9.84 -6.94
C ARG A 560 -8.54 9.16 -6.66
N GLY A 561 -7.69 9.75 -5.81
CA GLY A 561 -6.36 9.23 -5.48
C GLY A 561 -5.22 9.84 -6.30
N ILE A 562 -4.24 9.03 -6.68
CA ILE A 562 -3.02 9.44 -7.38
C ILE A 562 -3.16 9.21 -8.89
N ARG A 563 -2.74 10.21 -9.70
CA ARG A 563 -2.62 10.10 -11.17
C ARG A 563 -1.32 10.74 -11.65
N SER A 564 -0.64 10.08 -12.59
CA SER A 564 0.63 10.52 -13.16
C SER A 564 0.46 11.57 -14.26
N VAL A 565 1.30 12.61 -14.25
CA VAL A 565 1.28 13.74 -15.19
C VAL A 565 2.22 13.46 -16.36
N ARG A 566 1.71 13.38 -17.60
CA ARG A 566 2.54 13.09 -18.79
C ARG A 566 3.48 14.25 -19.07
N LYS A 567 4.72 13.97 -19.53
CA LYS A 567 5.73 15.01 -19.76
C LYS A 567 5.26 16.09 -20.75
N GLN A 568 4.60 15.67 -21.83
CA GLN A 568 4.01 16.54 -22.87
C GLN A 568 3.06 17.60 -22.30
N MET A 569 2.36 17.32 -21.19
CA MET A 569 1.41 18.26 -20.56
C MET A 569 2.11 19.45 -19.88
N TYR A 570 3.42 19.36 -19.56
CA TYR A 570 4.18 20.52 -19.09
C TYR A 570 4.63 21.44 -20.23
N GLU A 571 4.84 20.87 -21.41
CA GLU A 571 5.40 21.58 -22.57
C GLU A 571 4.34 22.47 -23.22
N SER A 572 3.06 22.07 -23.22
CA SER A 572 1.95 22.93 -23.65
C SER A 572 1.70 24.11 -22.70
N VAL A 573 1.55 23.85 -21.39
CA VAL A 573 1.21 24.90 -20.39
C VAL A 573 2.30 25.97 -20.32
N HIS A 574 3.57 25.59 -20.31
CA HIS A 574 4.66 26.58 -20.26
C HIS A 574 4.87 27.32 -21.58
N ALA A 575 4.51 26.74 -22.73
CA ALA A 575 4.59 27.45 -24.00
C ALA A 575 3.60 28.63 -24.03
N GLU A 576 2.37 28.41 -23.55
CA GLU A 576 1.33 29.45 -23.44
C GLU A 576 1.76 30.58 -22.49
N GLU A 577 2.25 30.26 -21.28
CA GLU A 577 2.76 31.26 -20.31
C GLU A 577 3.88 32.16 -20.89
N THR A 578 4.78 31.62 -21.71
CA THR A 578 5.82 32.43 -22.37
C THR A 578 5.29 33.33 -23.48
N VAL A 579 4.23 32.94 -24.19
CA VAL A 579 3.67 33.74 -25.29
C VAL A 579 2.90 34.95 -24.76
N GLU A 580 2.16 34.78 -23.66
CA GLU A 580 1.46 35.90 -23.01
C GLU A 580 2.43 36.88 -22.31
N GLY A 581 3.60 36.41 -21.86
CA GLY A 581 4.64 37.25 -21.25
C GLY A 581 5.47 38.11 -22.23
N GLU A 582 5.51 37.76 -23.52
CA GLU A 582 6.23 38.54 -24.55
C GLU A 582 5.30 39.46 -25.37
N ALA A 583 3.98 39.27 -25.29
CA ALA A 583 2.99 40.21 -25.81
C ALA A 583 2.92 41.43 -24.87
N GLY A 584 3.79 42.42 -25.13
CA GLY A 584 3.96 43.60 -24.28
C GLY A 584 2.66 44.31 -23.93
N VAL A 585 2.19 44.09 -22.70
CA VAL A 585 1.23 44.97 -22.04
C VAL A 585 1.98 46.28 -21.74
N GLU A 586 1.74 47.30 -22.57
CA GLU A 586 1.98 48.67 -22.16
C GLU A 586 1.10 48.92 -20.92
N TRP A 587 1.75 49.01 -19.76
CA TRP A 587 1.11 49.58 -18.58
C TRP A 587 0.95 51.07 -18.86
N GLU A 588 -0.24 51.49 -19.28
CA GLU A 588 -0.61 52.90 -19.24
C GLU A 588 -0.53 53.34 -17.78
N ASP A 589 0.32 54.33 -17.50
CA ASP A 589 0.50 54.89 -16.15
C ASP A 589 -0.78 55.63 -15.72
N GLU A 590 -1.76 54.91 -15.15
CA GLU A 590 -2.87 55.52 -14.43
C GLU A 590 -2.33 56.22 -13.17
N GLU A 591 -2.24 57.55 -13.24
CA GLU A 591 -1.90 58.43 -12.12
C GLU A 591 -2.88 58.19 -10.95
N GLN A 592 -2.42 57.48 -9.91
CA GLN A 592 -3.14 57.41 -8.65
C GLN A 592 -3.01 58.75 -7.90
N GLU A 593 -4.11 59.50 -7.81
CA GLU A 593 -4.20 60.69 -6.97
C GLU A 593 -3.94 60.33 -5.50
N GLU A 594 -2.90 60.90 -4.90
CA GLU A 594 -2.64 60.81 -3.46
C GLU A 594 -3.75 61.55 -2.68
N PRO A 595 -4.43 60.92 -1.71
CA PRO A 595 -5.36 61.63 -0.83
C PRO A 595 -4.61 62.40 0.27
N ASP A 596 -4.95 63.69 0.44
CA ASP A 596 -4.31 64.64 1.36
C ASP A 596 -4.13 64.12 2.81
N GLU A 597 -2.88 64.12 3.29
CA GLU A 597 -2.56 63.92 4.71
C GLU A 597 -2.93 65.16 5.55
N ALA A 598 -4.04 65.09 6.30
CA ALA A 598 -4.30 66.03 7.39
C ALA A 598 -5.11 65.41 8.56
N GLN A 599 -4.56 65.56 9.77
CA GLN A 599 -5.19 65.42 11.11
C GLN A 599 -5.36 64.00 11.73
N ALA A 600 -4.41 63.62 12.60
CA ALA A 600 -4.62 63.03 13.94
C ALA A 600 -3.25 62.76 14.61
N SER A 601 -2.72 63.62 15.49
CA SER A 601 -2.81 63.50 16.97
C SER A 601 -2.49 62.09 17.49
N GLU A 602 -1.25 61.82 17.94
CA GLU A 602 -0.78 62.09 19.32
C GLU A 602 -1.42 61.14 20.35
N TYR A 603 -0.74 60.02 20.65
CA TYR A 603 -0.82 59.29 21.93
C TYR A 603 0.49 58.52 22.19
N ASP A 604 0.84 58.35 23.47
CA ASP A 604 2.19 58.09 23.99
C ASP A 604 2.76 56.67 23.80
N GLU A 605 4.10 56.59 23.69
CA GLU A 605 4.91 55.39 23.90
C GLU A 605 5.77 55.54 25.18
N GLU A 606 5.45 54.83 26.26
CA GLU A 606 6.39 54.54 27.38
C GLU A 606 6.19 53.11 27.90
N GLU A 607 7.26 52.51 28.45
CA GLU A 607 7.35 51.13 29.04
C GLU A 607 7.19 49.95 28.03
N MET A 608 7.83 48.78 28.12
CA MET A 608 8.89 48.12 28.92
C MET A 608 9.37 46.88 28.09
N TYR A 609 10.51 46.21 28.25
CA TYR A 609 11.70 46.26 29.13
C TYR A 609 12.91 45.62 28.38
N SER A 610 14.15 45.83 28.84
CA SER A 610 15.40 45.24 28.32
C SER A 610 15.74 43.84 28.88
N VAL A 611 16.34 43.00 28.01
CA VAL A 611 17.49 42.05 28.21
C VAL A 611 17.65 41.32 29.57
N GLY A 612 17.82 39.98 29.53
CA GLY A 612 18.38 39.20 30.64
C GLY A 612 18.81 37.77 30.28
N GLU A 613 20.08 37.43 30.53
CA GLU A 613 20.69 36.09 30.36
C GLU A 613 20.67 35.24 31.67
N GLU A 614 21.03 33.95 31.52
CA GLU A 614 21.54 32.99 32.52
C GLU A 614 20.61 32.24 33.52
N ARG A 615 20.60 30.90 33.31
CA ARG A 615 20.84 29.81 34.29
C ARG A 615 19.87 29.48 35.44
N SER A 616 19.42 28.21 35.36
CA SER A 616 19.47 27.15 36.40
C SER A 616 18.21 26.76 37.20
N ALA A 617 18.04 25.42 37.29
CA ALA A 617 17.40 24.61 38.33
C ALA A 617 16.01 24.99 38.90
N GLY A 618 15.02 24.11 38.67
CA GLY A 618 13.76 24.10 39.42
C GLY A 618 12.88 22.89 39.06
N GLN A 619 12.34 22.20 40.07
CA GLN A 619 11.36 21.13 39.90
C GLN A 619 9.94 21.71 39.84
N GLY A 620 9.01 21.08 39.12
CA GLY A 620 7.59 21.36 39.29
C GLY A 620 6.69 20.83 38.18
N SER A 621 5.57 20.24 38.58
CA SER A 621 4.31 20.06 37.83
C SER A 621 4.04 21.10 36.73
N GLY A 622 3.43 20.79 35.60
CA GLY A 622 2.60 19.63 35.27
C GLY A 622 1.24 20.07 34.73
N LEU A 623 0.78 19.41 33.65
CA LEU A 623 -0.51 19.56 32.97
C LEU A 623 -0.76 20.84 32.14
N GLU A 624 -1.55 20.61 31.07
CA GLU A 624 -2.28 21.52 30.19
C GLU A 624 -1.49 22.42 29.22
N GLY A 625 -1.72 22.15 27.92
CA GLY A 625 -1.15 22.87 26.77
C GLY A 625 -1.22 22.02 25.50
N ASP A 626 -2.36 22.03 24.81
CA ASP A 626 -2.47 22.67 23.48
C ASP A 626 -3.76 22.30 22.73
N GLN A 627 -4.62 23.32 22.58
CA GLN A 627 -5.61 23.39 21.52
C GLN A 627 -4.94 24.01 20.28
N LEU A 628 -4.91 23.33 19.12
CA LEU A 628 -4.93 24.01 17.82
C LEU A 628 -5.20 23.08 16.62
N TRP A 629 -6.47 22.82 16.29
CA TRP A 629 -6.92 22.47 14.92
C TRP A 629 -8.41 22.82 14.74
N SER A 630 -8.73 24.12 14.72
CA SER A 630 -10.06 24.61 14.36
C SER A 630 -10.08 24.99 12.87
N PHE A 631 -10.63 24.11 12.01
CA PHE A 631 -11.37 24.45 10.77
C PHE A 631 -11.67 23.16 9.96
N VAL A 632 -12.87 22.60 10.14
CA VAL A 632 -13.69 22.04 9.04
C VAL A 632 -15.16 22.31 9.40
N ASP A 633 -15.92 22.72 8.39
CA ASP A 633 -17.28 23.23 8.50
C ASP A 633 -18.33 22.22 8.99
N GLY A 634 -19.42 22.73 9.55
CA GLY A 634 -20.55 21.92 9.98
C GLY A 634 -21.38 21.42 8.80
N ARG A 635 -21.54 20.10 8.66
CA ARG A 635 -22.64 19.51 7.89
C ARG A 635 -23.48 18.65 8.83
N HIS A 636 -24.72 19.07 9.09
CA HIS A 636 -25.76 18.11 9.51
C HIS A 636 -25.99 17.15 8.35
N PHE A 637 -25.98 15.85 8.62
CA PHE A 637 -26.52 14.86 7.70
C PHE A 637 -27.27 13.78 8.50
N ASP A 638 -28.29 13.23 7.85
CA ASP A 638 -29.36 12.47 8.49
C ASP A 638 -28.91 11.09 9.00
N GLU A 639 -29.09 10.82 10.30
CA GLU A 639 -28.71 9.53 10.94
C GLU A 639 -29.57 8.35 10.46
N ASN A 640 -30.68 8.58 9.76
CA ASN A 640 -31.63 7.54 9.36
C ASN A 640 -31.13 6.59 8.25
N ALA A 641 -30.10 6.94 7.49
CA ALA A 641 -29.64 6.13 6.34
C ALA A 641 -28.95 4.80 6.73
N LEU A 642 -28.57 4.62 8.00
CA LEU A 642 -27.94 3.38 8.50
C LEU A 642 -28.89 2.49 9.32
N ALA A 643 -30.12 2.92 9.59
CA ALA A 643 -31.07 2.21 10.44
C ALA A 643 -31.79 1.02 9.77
N SER A 644 -31.62 0.83 8.45
CA SER A 644 -32.38 -0.15 7.65
C SER A 644 -31.69 -1.51 7.44
N MET A 645 -30.70 -1.87 8.27
CA MET A 645 -30.02 -3.18 8.20
C MET A 645 -29.96 -3.97 9.53
N ASP A 646 -30.66 -3.54 10.58
CA ASP A 646 -30.74 -4.27 11.85
C ASP A 646 -32.19 -4.67 12.20
N LEU A 647 -32.63 -5.82 11.68
CA LEU A 647 -33.84 -6.51 12.14
C LEU A 647 -33.80 -8.00 11.77
N LEU A 648 -33.06 -8.80 12.55
CA LEU A 648 -33.26 -10.26 12.74
C LEU A 648 -32.27 -10.85 13.77
N LEU A 649 -32.50 -10.60 15.06
CA LEU A 649 -31.90 -11.38 16.15
C LEU A 649 -32.96 -11.69 17.21
N GLU A 650 -33.42 -12.94 17.23
CA GLU A 650 -34.36 -13.45 18.23
C GLU A 650 -33.68 -13.60 19.61
N SER A 651 -34.43 -13.33 20.67
CA SER A 651 -33.94 -13.41 22.05
C SER A 651 -33.91 -14.85 22.58
N PRO A 652 -32.91 -15.25 23.39
CA PRO A 652 -32.90 -16.58 24.03
C PRO A 652 -33.90 -16.65 25.20
N PRO A 653 -34.48 -17.83 25.49
CA PRO A 653 -35.51 -17.97 26.53
C PRO A 653 -34.91 -17.95 27.94
N THR A 654 -35.62 -17.32 28.86
CA THR A 654 -35.32 -17.31 30.30
C THR A 654 -35.80 -18.60 30.99
N ALA A 655 -34.99 -19.11 31.92
CA ALA A 655 -35.36 -20.21 32.82
C ALA A 655 -34.69 -20.00 34.21
N PRO A 656 -35.25 -20.53 35.32
CA PRO A 656 -35.26 -19.79 36.57
C PRO A 656 -34.23 -20.21 37.63
N GLY A 657 -33.89 -19.24 38.49
CA GLY A 657 -33.82 -19.34 39.96
C GLY A 657 -33.12 -20.55 40.60
N GLY A 658 -31.94 -20.31 41.17
CA GLY A 658 -31.29 -21.22 42.12
C GLY A 658 -30.47 -20.45 43.16
N SER A 659 -31.03 -20.25 44.34
CA SER A 659 -30.37 -19.58 45.46
C SER A 659 -29.60 -20.56 46.35
N SER A 660 -28.34 -20.24 46.69
CA SER A 660 -27.73 -20.71 47.93
C SER A 660 -26.52 -19.84 48.29
N SER A 661 -26.63 -19.17 49.44
CA SER A 661 -25.51 -18.61 50.18
C SER A 661 -24.50 -19.67 50.60
N LEU A 662 -23.23 -19.29 50.78
CA LEU A 662 -22.55 -19.48 52.07
C LEU A 662 -21.25 -18.68 52.14
N ASP A 663 -21.03 -18.02 53.27
CA ASP A 663 -19.76 -17.42 53.66
C ASP A 663 -18.66 -18.49 53.81
N THR A 664 -17.41 -18.10 53.56
CA THR A 664 -16.44 -18.01 54.67
C THR A 664 -15.20 -17.23 54.27
N SER A 665 -14.83 -16.28 55.11
CA SER A 665 -13.49 -15.71 55.17
C SER A 665 -12.52 -16.71 55.81
N ILE A 666 -11.22 -16.57 55.52
CA ILE A 666 -10.13 -16.58 56.49
C ILE A 666 -8.88 -15.98 55.81
N ALA A 667 -8.13 -15.20 56.58
CA ALA A 667 -6.93 -14.49 56.15
C ALA A 667 -5.67 -15.16 56.73
N LEU A 668 -4.54 -14.45 56.58
CA LEU A 668 -3.19 -14.71 57.09
C LEU A 668 -2.33 -15.58 56.15
N ASP A 669 -1.17 -15.17 55.62
CA ASP A 669 -0.13 -14.16 55.92
C ASP A 669 1.20 -14.83 56.32
N SER A 670 2.31 -14.13 56.01
CA SER A 670 3.71 -14.41 56.32
C SER A 670 4.34 -15.62 55.58
N SER A 671 5.45 -15.54 54.84
CA SER A 671 6.67 -14.68 54.78
C SER A 671 7.93 -15.44 55.25
N MET A 672 9.09 -15.04 54.68
CA MET A 672 10.46 -15.51 54.96
C MET A 672 10.81 -16.98 54.58
N ALA A 673 12.07 -17.35 54.38
CA ALA A 673 13.25 -16.66 53.81
C ALA A 673 14.37 -17.71 53.60
N LEU A 674 15.30 -17.42 52.68
CA LEU A 674 16.71 -17.86 52.63
C LEU A 674 17.14 -19.13 53.41
N ASN A 675 17.75 -20.09 52.69
CA ASN A 675 19.17 -20.35 52.93
C ASN A 675 19.88 -21.07 51.77
N GLN A 676 21.14 -20.66 51.55
CA GLN A 676 22.12 -21.38 50.73
C GLN A 676 22.78 -22.48 51.56
N SER A 677 23.24 -23.55 50.92
CA SER A 677 24.50 -24.20 51.33
C SER A 677 25.05 -25.09 50.22
N ASP A 678 26.35 -24.95 49.97
CA ASP A 678 27.12 -25.87 49.14
C ASP A 678 27.21 -27.26 49.77
N SER A 679 27.36 -28.30 48.94
CA SER A 679 28.55 -29.16 49.05
C SER A 679 28.71 -30.11 47.87
N THR A 680 29.96 -30.27 47.46
CA THR A 680 30.44 -31.31 46.58
C THR A 680 30.55 -32.64 47.34
N ASN A 681 30.35 -33.79 46.67
CA ASN A 681 31.45 -34.70 46.29
C ASN A 681 30.93 -35.97 45.58
N ARG A 682 31.85 -36.69 44.93
CA ARG A 682 31.70 -37.93 44.17
C ARG A 682 31.15 -39.10 44.99
N GLN A 683 30.38 -39.99 44.35
CA GLN A 683 30.81 -41.37 44.07
C GLN A 683 29.78 -42.17 43.24
N SER A 684 30.28 -43.14 42.48
CA SER A 684 29.55 -44.17 41.73
C SER A 684 30.42 -45.45 41.71
N PRO A 685 29.94 -46.63 41.27
CA PRO A 685 28.60 -47.21 41.28
C PRO A 685 28.57 -48.50 42.17
N PRO A 686 27.59 -49.43 42.08
CA PRO A 686 27.76 -50.52 41.11
C PRO A 686 26.46 -51.06 40.47
N SER A 687 26.64 -52.01 39.55
CA SER A 687 25.65 -52.63 38.67
C SER A 687 24.94 -53.88 39.22
N THR A 688 23.65 -54.02 38.92
CA THR A 688 22.95 -55.29 38.61
C THR A 688 21.76 -54.94 37.69
N ALA A 689 21.61 -55.45 36.47
CA ALA A 689 21.48 -56.84 36.00
C ALA A 689 20.06 -57.44 36.09
N SER A 690 19.31 -57.24 34.98
CA SER A 690 18.53 -58.28 34.27
C SER A 690 16.99 -58.36 34.38
N LYS A 691 16.41 -58.62 33.19
CA LYS A 691 15.22 -59.44 32.85
C LYS A 691 13.77 -58.93 33.05
N GLY A 692 13.03 -59.03 31.93
CA GLY A 692 11.58 -59.25 31.87
C GLY A 692 10.73 -57.97 31.83
N GLY A 693 9.67 -57.86 31.02
CA GLY A 693 9.14 -58.81 30.04
C GLY A 693 7.60 -58.80 29.97
N MET A 694 7.05 -58.08 28.99
CA MET A 694 5.69 -58.20 28.40
C MET A 694 4.43 -57.94 29.26
N GLN A 695 3.53 -57.16 28.64
CA GLN A 695 2.05 -57.27 28.65
C GLN A 695 1.30 -56.96 29.98
N SER A 696 0.53 -55.86 30.01
CA SER A 696 -0.92 -55.77 29.70
C SER A 696 -1.81 -56.35 30.81
N GLU A 697 -2.92 -55.77 31.25
CA GLU A 697 -3.75 -54.65 30.78
C GLU A 697 -4.27 -53.87 32.01
N PHE A 698 -4.72 -52.62 31.85
CA PHE A 698 -5.93 -52.21 32.58
C PHE A 698 -6.70 -51.14 31.79
N ARG A 699 -7.99 -51.42 31.56
CA ARG A 699 -8.94 -50.47 30.96
C ARG A 699 -9.44 -49.52 32.04
N SER A 700 -9.62 -48.24 31.71
CA SER A 700 -10.95 -47.72 31.32
C SER A 700 -11.09 -46.21 31.53
N LEU A 701 -11.97 -45.62 30.70
CA LEU A 701 -12.74 -44.38 30.94
C LEU A 701 -11.95 -43.09 31.24
N TRP A 702 -12.02 -42.13 30.32
CA TRP A 702 -12.73 -40.86 30.55
C TRP A 702 -13.27 -40.32 29.21
N ARG A 703 -14.37 -39.56 29.24
CA ARG A 703 -15.22 -39.30 28.05
C ARG A 703 -14.72 -38.12 27.21
N HIS A 704 -14.65 -38.28 25.89
CA HIS A 704 -14.68 -37.15 24.96
C HIS A 704 -16.10 -36.58 24.86
N LYS A 705 -16.25 -35.26 25.02
CA LYS A 705 -17.38 -34.53 24.42
C LYS A 705 -16.96 -34.10 23.01
N SER A 706 -17.52 -34.75 22.00
CA SER A 706 -17.51 -34.25 20.62
C SER A 706 -18.66 -33.26 20.44
N PHE A 707 -18.38 -32.04 19.98
CA PHE A 707 -19.42 -31.16 19.46
C PHE A 707 -19.59 -31.40 17.96
N THR A 708 -20.82 -31.66 17.54
CA THR A 708 -21.20 -31.90 16.15
C THR A 708 -22.14 -30.78 15.67
N GLY A 709 -21.81 -30.18 14.53
CA GLY A 709 -22.74 -29.44 13.67
C GLY A 709 -22.36 -29.76 12.23
N GLN A 710 -22.98 -30.77 11.62
CA GLN A 710 -24.15 -30.62 10.74
C GLN A 710 -23.93 -29.67 9.56
N ALA A 711 -23.65 -30.28 8.40
CA ALA A 711 -24.02 -29.76 7.10
C ALA A 711 -25.36 -30.38 6.66
N VAL A 712 -26.14 -29.69 5.82
CA VAL A 712 -27.12 -30.20 4.81
C VAL A 712 -27.80 -28.97 4.16
N VAL A 713 -27.47 -28.64 2.90
CA VAL A 713 -28.25 -28.81 1.64
C VAL A 713 -29.13 -27.61 1.26
N TRP A 714 -29.26 -27.40 -0.06
CA TRP A 714 -29.86 -26.25 -0.76
C TRP A 714 -31.39 -26.33 -1.01
N ASP A 715 -31.94 -25.16 -1.38
CA ASP A 715 -33.01 -24.89 -2.37
C ASP A 715 -34.50 -24.97 -1.95
N LYS A 716 -35.19 -23.80 -1.94
CA LYS A 716 -36.36 -23.46 -2.80
C LYS A 716 -37.13 -22.18 -2.39
N MET A 717 -37.75 -21.54 -3.40
CA MET A 717 -38.83 -20.51 -3.34
C MET A 717 -38.41 -19.11 -2.81
N LEU A 718 -38.96 -17.99 -3.30
CA LEU A 718 -40.20 -17.74 -4.04
C LEU A 718 -40.05 -17.00 -5.39
N ILE A 719 -40.91 -17.36 -6.34
CA ILE A 719 -41.45 -16.46 -7.37
C ILE A 719 -42.93 -16.23 -7.01
N ASN A 720 -43.35 -14.96 -6.97
CA ASN A 720 -44.71 -14.42 -7.19
C ASN A 720 -44.58 -12.90 -6.92
N GLY A 721 -45.08 -11.99 -7.75
CA GLY A 721 -46.19 -12.13 -8.70
C GLY A 721 -47.45 -11.58 -8.04
N GLY A 722 -47.60 -10.25 -8.02
CA GLY A 722 -48.67 -9.54 -7.32
C GLY A 722 -48.97 -8.22 -8.02
N ASN A 723 -49.89 -8.29 -8.98
CA ASN A 723 -50.44 -7.15 -9.72
C ASN A 723 -51.86 -6.92 -9.20
N GLU A 724 -52.13 -5.80 -8.56
CA GLU A 724 -53.49 -5.33 -8.28
C GLU A 724 -53.47 -3.82 -7.98
N GLY A 725 -54.43 -3.09 -8.52
CA GLY A 725 -54.66 -1.67 -8.25
C GLY A 725 -56.15 -1.41 -8.06
N LEU A 726 -56.47 -0.23 -7.51
CA LEU A 726 -57.76 0.51 -7.38
C LEU A 726 -57.41 1.64 -6.38
N ILE A 727 -57.60 2.93 -6.64
CA ILE A 727 -58.85 3.71 -6.80
C ILE A 727 -59.68 3.76 -5.50
N GLU A 728 -60.08 4.99 -5.14
CA GLU A 728 -61.04 5.37 -4.07
C GLU A 728 -60.58 5.13 -2.61
N GLU A 729 -60.93 5.96 -1.60
CA GLU A 729 -61.63 7.26 -1.58
C GLU A 729 -61.19 8.05 -0.32
N GLU A 730 -61.46 9.36 -0.28
CA GLU A 730 -61.30 10.17 0.95
C GLU A 730 -62.35 9.77 2.00
N ARG A 731 -61.96 9.62 3.29
CA ARG A 731 -62.79 10.15 4.39
C ARG A 731 -62.12 10.27 5.76
N GLU A 732 -62.61 11.29 6.44
CA GLU A 732 -62.22 11.89 7.73
C GLU A 732 -62.44 11.01 8.98
N GLU A 733 -61.67 11.36 10.02
CA GLU A 733 -62.01 11.35 11.47
C GLU A 733 -62.60 10.10 12.15
N SER A 734 -61.79 9.45 13.00
CA SER A 734 -62.00 9.45 14.47
C SER A 734 -60.78 8.92 15.24
#